data_AF-A0A942QC59-F1
#
_entry.id   AF-A0A942QC59-F1
#
_cell.length_a   1.000
_cell.length_b   1.000
_cell.length_c   1.000
_cell.angle_alpha   90.00
_cell.angle_beta   90.00
_cell.angle_gamma   90.00
#
_symmetry.space_group_name_H-M   'P 1'
#
loop_
_entity.id
_entity.type
_entity.pdbx_description
1 polymer ?
#
loop_
_entity_poly.entity_id
_entity_poly.type
_entity_poly.pdbx_seq_one_letter_code
_entity_poly.pdbx_strand_id
1 'polypeptide(L)'
;MANPIYQATAMALEALLSPRVVSRLLQEGLLQVGKTPETVSYPEIETILKAQVYRQLQVAMPVVKAKEVIQSLLAELAVVQPTAVPAALKAQGEALAELKKALLPFNLYFEWPETQKLRAQLQLLEVEQQAGRAAEALLQSSQGQLALLRQKLEDQLVSQARELSELQAALLVVRNLGGPKVRRLDSLVQQIASEQQRRQLAPAEVERARKLATDLRKLMESSVVNEKGLPPVPTGGLLDLQDEAPLIDMAALDPEVSSRLLLIDVERESQELNALTDEYANLLGLDPALKERVAELQQRLMRRQPLGGELSHLRSDLQMAREAWRGRLSREFRELAQQLERLLPDGGDATLAVQVSLSILETTLPAPADIEQARELAALVQEAAARQREVGSALQLKLSQQAQAIEQLQRIAKRYQDEAIGAAEGVRLKQALATLAGVHSQGHLSPEQVADARQLAGALEGLVARQATALDGQRAQVRSLLHQIEALPILPGLAAAGERLVTALKQQLLQLDVAPLAPAELAAAKAWVAKFKNDLREAYQGELSRLMAQARDLGDTEALSYIQTALVHSESGLFPSLTAAHEVLASAVERYRAKQLRELHQLETESRRYAHAPEFAELSSLLQAAKADLTAGQLARGLKQGWLRLEALRQQSAQQAESFLPRLDLALSTFEPLARLNSDDSHMAGRILSHLDSQREAFNRVSPAMQHELLTALRQAEELLEVLRDEYEATRAVADQLVASNAIDDLLGLFDAPSPEPVLVRGRHPALDDWLDSYLSAPGVRCAAILSASEMLAGRLASPSEKNPAPSCEYPQEALRELIARITQLGDRLALGAPRLLTLELSKQSVVVQPALSCQLVIVLDVPTGLSLVLHKLRRELPALSTILRDLSLS
;
A
#
# COMPACT_ATOMS: atom_id res chain seq x y z
N MET A 1 42.29 15.07 -2.03
CA MET A 1 42.18 15.11 -0.55
C MET A 1 43.29 14.23 -0.05
N ALA A 2 44.29 14.79 0.66
CA ALA A 2 45.48 14.03 1.02
C ALA A 2 45.13 12.90 2.01
N ASN A 3 45.61 11.68 1.72
CA ASN A 3 45.31 10.49 2.49
C ASN A 3 45.81 10.66 3.95
N PRO A 4 44.95 10.44 4.97
CA PRO A 4 45.29 10.69 6.38
C PRO A 4 46.45 9.83 6.87
N ILE A 5 46.62 8.62 6.32
CA ILE A 5 47.72 7.71 6.67
C ILE A 5 49.04 8.27 6.12
N TYR A 6 49.03 8.80 4.89
CA TYR A 6 50.21 9.44 4.30
C TYR A 6 50.60 10.73 5.06
N GLN A 7 49.63 11.56 5.42
CA GLN A 7 49.91 12.77 6.20
C GLN A 7 50.45 12.46 7.60
N ALA A 8 49.84 11.49 8.29
CA ALA A 8 50.33 11.04 9.59
C ALA A 8 51.76 10.47 9.49
N THR A 9 52.07 9.69 8.45
CA THR A 9 53.45 9.20 8.22
C THR A 9 54.43 10.35 7.95
N ALA A 10 54.06 11.33 7.13
CA ALA A 10 54.92 12.46 6.81
C ALA A 10 55.23 13.30 8.05
N MET A 11 54.20 13.64 8.84
CA MET A 11 54.36 14.41 10.08
C MET A 11 55.23 13.68 11.11
N ALA A 12 55.02 12.37 11.29
CA ALA A 12 55.77 11.59 12.27
C ALA A 12 57.23 11.38 11.85
N LEU A 13 57.53 11.33 10.54
CA LEU A 13 58.90 11.26 10.03
C LEU A 13 59.60 12.63 10.03
N GLU A 14 58.87 13.73 9.83
CA GLU A 14 59.40 15.10 9.91
C GLU A 14 59.85 15.50 11.32
N ALA A 15 59.32 14.84 12.36
CA ALA A 15 59.80 14.99 13.73
C ALA A 15 61.19 14.38 13.95
N LEU A 16 61.64 13.49 13.07
CA LEU A 16 62.86 12.68 13.23
C LEU A 16 63.93 12.97 12.17
N LEU A 17 63.52 13.46 10.99
CA LEU A 17 64.36 13.73 9.84
C LEU A 17 63.99 15.08 9.21
N SER A 18 64.91 15.71 8.47
CA SER A 18 64.61 16.99 7.82
C SER A 18 63.49 16.86 6.77
N PRO A 19 62.60 17.86 6.61
CA PRO A 19 61.43 17.78 5.72
C PRO A 19 61.78 17.51 4.24
N ARG A 20 62.95 17.98 3.78
CA ARG A 20 63.46 17.71 2.42
C ARG A 20 63.85 16.24 2.21
N VAL A 21 64.31 15.58 3.27
CA VAL A 21 64.70 14.16 3.23
C VAL A 21 63.45 13.28 3.33
N VAL A 22 62.48 13.63 4.17
CA VAL A 22 61.20 12.90 4.31
C VAL A 22 60.40 12.92 3.02
N SER A 23 60.22 14.10 2.42
CA SER A 23 59.52 14.25 1.14
C SER A 23 60.18 13.44 0.02
N ARG A 24 61.53 13.45 -0.05
CA ARG A 24 62.28 12.66 -1.04
C ARG A 24 62.13 11.16 -0.81
N LEU A 25 62.24 10.67 0.43
CA LEU A 25 62.11 9.24 0.76
C LEU A 25 60.70 8.72 0.53
N LEU A 26 59.68 9.49 0.91
CA LEU A 26 58.30 9.10 0.66
C LEU A 26 58.00 9.12 -0.85
N GLN A 27 58.48 10.10 -1.61
CA GLN A 27 58.34 10.10 -3.07
C GLN A 27 59.06 8.92 -3.73
N GLU A 28 60.30 8.61 -3.33
CA GLU A 28 61.05 7.46 -3.84
C GLU A 28 60.39 6.12 -3.44
N GLY A 29 59.75 6.05 -2.27
CA GLY A 29 59.00 4.88 -1.79
C GLY A 29 57.71 4.66 -2.54
N LEU A 30 56.97 5.74 -2.78
CA LEU A 30 55.74 5.76 -3.57
C LEU A 30 55.98 5.37 -5.04
N LEU A 31 57.09 5.83 -5.62
CA LEU A 31 57.49 5.46 -6.98
C LEU A 31 57.83 3.96 -7.10
N GLN A 32 58.42 3.35 -6.07
CA GLN A 32 58.71 1.90 -6.07
C GLN A 32 57.46 1.03 -5.91
N VAL A 33 56.47 1.51 -5.16
CA VAL A 33 55.18 0.81 -4.98
C VAL A 33 54.21 1.13 -6.13
N GLY A 34 54.51 2.12 -6.98
CA GLY A 34 53.70 2.52 -8.12
C GLY A 34 52.40 3.23 -7.72
N LYS A 35 52.39 3.92 -6.58
CA LYS A 35 51.19 4.55 -6.00
C LYS A 35 51.38 6.05 -5.80
N THR A 36 50.27 6.78 -5.73
CA THR A 36 50.25 8.22 -5.50
C THR A 36 49.93 8.53 -4.02
N PRO A 37 50.33 9.69 -3.48
CA PRO A 37 50.08 10.05 -2.07
C PRO A 37 48.61 9.94 -1.63
N GLU A 38 47.66 9.99 -2.56
CA GLU A 38 46.22 9.88 -2.30
C GLU A 38 45.71 8.42 -2.23
N THR A 39 46.42 7.45 -2.84
CA THR A 39 45.94 6.07 -3.06
C THR A 39 46.63 5.01 -2.21
N VAL A 40 47.52 5.41 -1.30
CA VAL A 40 48.44 4.51 -0.60
C VAL A 40 47.80 3.90 0.65
N SER A 41 47.96 2.59 0.80
CA SER A 41 47.41 1.82 1.93
C SER A 41 48.44 1.59 3.05
N TYR A 42 47.97 1.26 4.25
CA TYR A 42 48.82 0.90 5.40
C TYR A 42 49.90 -0.16 5.10
N PRO A 43 49.60 -1.32 4.46
CA PRO A 43 50.63 -2.33 4.18
C PRO A 43 51.71 -1.85 3.21
N GLU A 44 51.37 -0.92 2.32
CA GLU A 44 52.29 -0.29 1.36
C GLU A 44 53.19 0.74 2.07
N ILE A 45 52.63 1.53 3.00
CA ILE A 45 53.39 2.42 3.88
C ILE A 45 54.31 1.63 4.82
N GLU A 46 53.86 0.49 5.34
CA GLU A 46 54.66 -0.37 6.20
C GLU A 46 55.88 -0.94 5.46
N THR A 47 55.72 -1.31 4.18
CA THR A 47 56.85 -1.73 3.35
C THR A 47 57.81 -0.58 3.05
N ILE A 48 57.31 0.63 2.76
CA ILE A 48 58.15 1.82 2.56
C ILE A 48 58.94 2.15 3.84
N LEU A 49 58.27 2.09 5.01
CA LEU A 49 58.89 2.35 6.31
C LEU A 49 59.97 1.32 6.64
N LYS A 50 59.68 0.02 6.48
CA LYS A 50 60.63 -1.07 6.79
C LYS A 50 61.80 -1.19 5.80
N ALA A 51 61.66 -0.65 4.59
CA ALA A 51 62.70 -0.71 3.56
C ALA A 51 63.51 0.59 3.46
N GLN A 52 62.94 1.62 2.85
CA GLN A 52 63.67 2.84 2.51
C GLN A 52 63.93 3.72 3.73
N VAL A 53 62.91 3.92 4.55
CA VAL A 53 63.01 4.76 5.74
C VAL A 53 63.89 4.08 6.80
N TYR A 54 63.80 2.76 6.96
CA TYR A 54 64.70 2.00 7.83
C TYR A 54 66.16 2.12 7.42
N ARG A 55 66.46 1.97 6.12
CA ARG A 55 67.82 2.11 5.61
C ARG A 55 68.37 3.52 5.87
N GLN A 56 67.54 4.56 5.76
CA GLN A 56 67.97 5.93 6.05
C GLN A 56 68.12 6.20 7.55
N LEU A 57 67.23 5.65 8.39
CA LEU A 57 67.33 5.78 9.85
C LEU A 57 68.60 5.07 10.37
N GLN A 58 69.02 3.94 9.79
CA GLN A 58 70.28 3.29 10.14
C GLN A 58 71.53 4.15 9.89
N VAL A 59 71.47 5.10 8.95
CA VAL A 59 72.57 6.04 8.69
C VAL A 59 72.60 7.16 9.73
N ALA A 60 71.44 7.52 10.29
CA ALA A 60 71.30 8.60 11.27
C ALA A 60 71.43 8.13 12.73
N MET A 61 71.19 6.85 13.03
CA MET A 61 71.17 6.34 14.41
C MET A 61 71.49 4.83 14.52
N PRO A 62 71.82 4.32 15.72
CA PRO A 62 72.09 2.90 15.94
C PRO A 62 70.92 1.98 15.56
N VAL A 63 71.24 0.80 15.01
CA VAL A 63 70.28 -0.16 14.42
C VAL A 63 69.13 -0.55 15.37
N VAL A 64 69.41 -0.68 16.67
CA VAL A 64 68.42 -1.04 17.70
C VAL A 64 67.38 0.07 17.85
N LYS A 65 67.83 1.33 17.93
CA LYS A 65 66.96 2.51 18.05
C LYS A 65 66.15 2.75 16.78
N ALA A 66 66.76 2.57 15.60
CA ALA A 66 66.04 2.69 14.33
C ALA A 66 64.88 1.69 14.21
N LYS A 67 65.06 0.47 14.74
CA LYS A 67 64.02 -0.57 14.73
C LYS A 67 62.89 -0.23 15.72
N GLU A 68 63.23 0.25 16.91
CA GLU A 68 62.25 0.71 17.92
C GLU A 68 61.40 1.87 17.39
N VAL A 69 62.03 2.85 16.72
CA VAL A 69 61.34 4.00 16.12
C VAL A 69 60.37 3.59 15.02
N ILE A 70 60.73 2.63 14.16
CA ILE A 70 59.80 2.11 13.16
C ILE A 70 58.66 1.34 13.81
N GLN A 71 58.93 0.56 14.85
CA GLN A 71 57.90 -0.17 15.57
C GLN A 71 56.93 0.77 16.28
N SER A 72 57.41 1.86 16.87
CA SER A 72 56.55 2.89 17.49
C SER A 72 55.73 3.63 16.44
N LEU A 73 56.34 4.02 15.31
CA LEU A 73 55.62 4.65 14.19
C LEU A 73 54.54 3.73 13.61
N LEU A 74 54.83 2.44 13.43
CA LEU A 74 53.83 1.48 12.94
C LEU A 74 52.70 1.25 13.95
N ALA A 75 52.99 1.33 15.25
CA ALA A 75 51.98 1.25 16.31
C ALA A 75 51.09 2.51 16.36
N GLU A 76 51.67 3.70 16.21
CA GLU A 76 50.91 4.97 16.11
C GLU A 76 50.05 5.00 14.84
N LEU A 77 50.58 4.54 13.71
CA LEU A 77 49.85 4.44 12.45
C LEU A 77 48.78 3.34 12.47
N ALA A 78 48.93 2.31 13.31
CA ALA A 78 47.89 1.29 13.52
C ALA A 78 46.65 1.87 14.22
N VAL A 79 46.83 2.87 15.09
CA VAL A 79 45.72 3.63 15.72
C VAL A 79 45.05 4.57 14.73
N VAL A 80 45.80 5.09 13.74
CA VAL A 80 45.30 5.95 12.65
C VAL A 80 44.67 5.15 11.50
N GLN A 81 44.72 3.82 11.53
CA GLN A 81 43.96 3.03 10.56
C GLN A 81 42.48 3.39 10.68
N PRO A 82 41.78 3.71 9.58
CA PRO A 82 40.35 3.49 9.56
C PRO A 82 40.16 2.01 9.87
N THR A 83 39.52 1.73 11.00
CA THR A 83 39.09 0.40 11.42
C THR A 83 38.63 -0.39 10.20
N ALA A 84 39.10 -1.64 10.07
CA ALA A 84 38.76 -2.54 8.97
C ALA A 84 37.34 -2.28 8.48
N VAL A 85 37.19 -1.90 7.20
CA VAL A 85 35.90 -1.52 6.60
C VAL A 85 34.84 -2.50 7.12
N PRO A 86 33.86 -2.03 7.90
CA PRO A 86 32.84 -2.87 8.51
C PRO A 86 32.33 -3.89 7.50
N ALA A 87 32.20 -5.15 7.89
CA ALA A 87 31.74 -6.20 6.99
C ALA A 87 30.43 -5.82 6.27
N ALA A 88 29.56 -5.06 6.96
CA ALA A 88 28.34 -4.46 6.42
C ALA A 88 28.59 -3.54 5.20
N LEU A 89 29.61 -2.67 5.22
CA LEU A 89 29.93 -1.78 4.09
C LEU A 89 30.52 -2.53 2.90
N LYS A 90 31.24 -3.64 3.13
CA LYS A 90 31.71 -4.50 2.04
C LYS A 90 30.53 -5.22 1.38
N ALA A 91 29.67 -5.83 2.19
CA ALA A 91 28.46 -6.49 1.71
C ALA A 91 27.54 -5.52 0.96
N GLN A 92 27.38 -4.29 1.45
CA GLN A 92 26.64 -3.23 0.75
C GLN A 92 27.26 -2.90 -0.62
N GLY A 93 28.59 -2.78 -0.71
CA GLY A 93 29.28 -2.53 -1.97
C GLY A 93 29.11 -3.64 -3.02
N GLU A 94 29.17 -4.90 -2.58
CA GLU A 94 28.93 -6.07 -3.44
C GLU A 94 27.47 -6.12 -3.91
N ALA A 95 26.52 -5.99 -2.98
CA ALA A 95 25.09 -5.97 -3.30
C ALA A 95 24.72 -4.81 -4.22
N LEU A 96 25.33 -3.63 -4.05
CA LEU A 96 25.14 -2.48 -4.93
C LEU A 96 25.63 -2.76 -6.36
N ALA A 97 26.77 -3.45 -6.52
CA ALA A 97 27.27 -3.84 -7.83
C ALA A 97 26.32 -4.86 -8.51
N GLU A 98 25.78 -5.82 -7.75
CA GLU A 98 24.78 -6.77 -8.24
C GLU A 98 23.48 -6.07 -8.67
N LEU A 99 22.97 -5.15 -7.85
CA LEU A 99 21.76 -4.39 -8.17
C LEU A 99 21.94 -3.52 -9.43
N LYS A 100 23.09 -2.86 -9.58
CA LYS A 100 23.42 -2.10 -10.80
C LYS A 100 23.41 -2.98 -12.05
N LYS A 101 24.01 -4.16 -11.97
CA LYS A 101 24.01 -5.13 -13.07
C LYS A 101 22.60 -5.62 -13.38
N ALA A 102 21.79 -5.88 -12.35
CA ALA A 102 20.42 -6.33 -12.49
C ALA A 102 19.46 -5.25 -13.02
N LEU A 103 19.80 -3.96 -12.89
CA LEU A 103 19.03 -2.83 -13.43
C LEU A 103 19.19 -2.68 -14.95
N LEU A 104 20.31 -3.12 -15.54
CA LEU A 104 20.63 -2.90 -16.97
C LEU A 104 19.50 -3.28 -17.95
N PRO A 105 18.82 -4.45 -17.82
CA PRO A 105 17.73 -4.82 -18.72
C PRO A 105 16.52 -3.87 -18.65
N PHE A 106 16.30 -3.22 -17.50
CA PHE A 106 15.18 -2.31 -17.27
C PHE A 106 15.42 -0.90 -17.79
N ASN A 107 16.59 -0.60 -18.35
CA ASN A 107 16.87 0.71 -18.94
C ASN A 107 15.94 1.05 -20.13
N LEU A 108 15.39 0.03 -20.79
CA LEU A 108 14.38 0.19 -21.84
C LEU A 108 13.04 0.71 -21.27
N TYR A 109 12.78 0.50 -19.98
CA TYR A 109 11.55 0.85 -19.28
C TYR A 109 11.77 2.04 -18.32
N PHE A 110 12.43 3.08 -18.83
CA PHE A 110 12.74 4.28 -18.06
C PHE A 110 11.49 5.00 -17.56
N GLU A 111 10.41 5.03 -18.34
CA GLU A 111 9.17 5.71 -17.96
C GLU A 111 8.45 5.08 -16.77
N TRP A 112 8.83 3.86 -16.35
CA TRP A 112 8.23 3.21 -15.20
C TRP A 112 8.66 3.88 -13.89
N PRO A 113 7.70 4.30 -13.03
CA PRO A 113 8.03 4.93 -11.75
C PRO A 113 8.83 3.99 -10.84
N GLU A 114 8.64 2.68 -10.97
CA GLU A 114 9.38 1.67 -10.22
C GLU A 114 10.86 1.61 -10.60
N THR A 115 11.19 1.83 -11.88
CA THR A 115 12.57 1.91 -12.38
C THR A 115 13.23 3.18 -11.86
N GLN A 116 12.50 4.30 -11.85
CA GLN A 116 12.97 5.56 -11.29
C GLN A 116 13.22 5.46 -9.79
N LYS A 117 12.32 4.81 -9.04
CA LYS A 117 12.50 4.53 -7.62
C LYS A 117 13.76 3.72 -7.35
N LEU A 118 13.97 2.63 -8.08
CA LEU A 118 15.19 1.82 -7.91
C LEU A 118 16.46 2.61 -8.24
N ARG A 119 16.45 3.45 -9.28
CA ARG A 119 17.58 4.33 -9.62
C ARG A 119 17.88 5.35 -8.54
N ALA A 120 16.86 6.03 -8.03
CA ALA A 120 16.98 6.98 -6.94
C ALA A 120 17.58 6.33 -5.68
N GLN A 121 17.10 5.14 -5.32
CA GLN A 121 17.64 4.39 -4.19
C GLN A 121 19.09 3.94 -4.42
N LEU A 122 19.46 3.51 -5.62
CA LEU A 122 20.83 3.14 -5.95
C LEU A 122 21.78 4.34 -5.89
N GLN A 123 21.39 5.49 -6.44
CA GLN A 123 22.17 6.72 -6.33
C GLN A 123 22.39 7.11 -4.87
N LEU A 124 21.37 6.98 -4.04
CA LEU A 124 21.48 7.28 -2.60
C LEU A 124 22.35 6.26 -1.87
N LEU A 125 22.24 4.97 -2.17
CA LEU A 125 23.14 3.94 -1.64
C LEU A 125 24.61 4.17 -2.03
N GLU A 126 24.88 4.74 -3.22
CA GLU A 126 26.23 5.14 -3.62
C GLU A 126 26.75 6.30 -2.77
N VAL A 127 25.91 7.30 -2.49
CA VAL A 127 26.27 8.43 -1.63
C VAL A 127 26.55 7.94 -0.21
N GLU A 128 25.70 7.09 0.36
CA GLU A 128 25.92 6.52 1.69
C GLU A 128 27.17 5.63 1.75
N GLN A 129 27.43 4.82 0.71
CA GLN A 129 28.65 4.03 0.60
C GLN A 129 29.91 4.91 0.54
N GLN A 130 29.86 6.01 -0.21
CA GLN A 130 30.96 6.98 -0.28
C GLN A 130 31.15 7.73 1.04
N ALA A 131 30.06 7.98 1.77
CA ALA A 131 30.08 8.57 3.12
C ALA A 131 30.51 7.57 4.20
N GLY A 132 30.70 6.28 3.87
CA GLY A 132 31.09 5.24 4.82
C GLY A 132 29.97 4.83 5.78
N ARG A 133 28.71 5.01 5.40
CA ARG A 133 27.53 4.72 6.21
C ARG A 133 26.79 3.49 5.67
N ALA A 134 26.50 2.55 6.56
CA ALA A 134 25.77 1.33 6.21
C ALA A 134 24.26 1.61 6.22
N ALA A 135 23.59 1.41 5.08
CA ALA A 135 22.17 1.70 4.89
C ALA A 135 21.39 0.42 4.59
N GLU A 136 21.34 -0.50 5.55
CA GLU A 136 20.74 -1.84 5.39
C GLU A 136 19.26 -1.78 4.97
N ALA A 137 18.48 -0.88 5.57
CA ALA A 137 17.06 -0.71 5.23
C ALA A 137 16.85 -0.24 3.78
N LEU A 138 17.70 0.67 3.31
CA LEU A 138 17.65 1.15 1.93
C LEU A 138 18.06 0.05 0.95
N LEU A 139 19.07 -0.77 1.31
CA LEU A 139 19.51 -1.92 0.51
C LEU A 139 18.39 -2.97 0.36
N GLN A 140 17.74 -3.33 1.47
CA GLN A 140 16.60 -4.25 1.46
C GLN A 140 15.44 -3.71 0.62
N SER A 141 15.14 -2.41 0.76
CA SER A 141 14.12 -1.74 -0.05
C SER A 141 14.44 -1.82 -1.56
N SER A 142 15.70 -1.59 -1.95
CA SER A 142 16.13 -1.70 -3.35
C SER A 142 16.05 -3.13 -3.89
N GLN A 143 16.40 -4.13 -3.10
CA GLN A 143 16.24 -5.54 -3.49
C GLN A 143 14.76 -5.90 -3.68
N GLY A 144 13.89 -5.46 -2.76
CA GLY A 144 12.45 -5.63 -2.89
C GLY A 144 11.88 -4.93 -4.14
N GLN A 145 12.37 -3.73 -4.45
CA GLN A 145 11.97 -2.96 -5.62
C GLN A 145 12.40 -3.65 -6.93
N LEU A 146 13.60 -4.25 -6.98
CA LEU A 146 14.04 -5.05 -8.12
C LEU A 146 13.17 -6.30 -8.32
N ALA A 147 12.79 -6.98 -7.24
CA ALA A 147 11.88 -8.13 -7.31
C ALA A 147 10.50 -7.71 -7.88
N LEU A 148 9.98 -6.56 -7.45
CA LEU A 148 8.73 -6.01 -7.96
C LEU A 148 8.83 -5.63 -9.45
N LEU A 149 9.95 -5.04 -9.88
CA LEU A 149 10.20 -4.74 -11.31
C LEU A 149 10.24 -5.99 -12.17
N ARG A 150 10.91 -7.05 -11.70
CA ARG A 150 10.92 -8.35 -12.39
C ARG A 150 9.51 -8.90 -12.53
N GLN A 151 8.74 -8.90 -11.44
CA GLN A 151 7.36 -9.38 -11.43
C GLN A 151 6.47 -8.57 -12.38
N LYS A 152 6.58 -7.23 -12.37
CA LYS A 152 5.86 -6.34 -13.29
C LYS A 152 6.20 -6.63 -14.75
N LEU A 153 7.47 -6.92 -15.06
CA LEU A 153 7.86 -7.32 -16.42
C LEU A 153 7.20 -8.63 -16.84
N GLU A 154 7.15 -9.64 -15.96
CA GLU A 154 6.46 -10.89 -16.23
C GLU A 154 4.96 -10.68 -16.47
N ASP A 155 4.29 -9.88 -15.63
CA ASP A 155 2.87 -9.56 -15.78
C ASP A 155 2.58 -8.90 -17.14
N GLN A 156 3.42 -7.95 -17.54
CA GLN A 156 3.28 -7.25 -18.81
C GLN A 156 3.58 -8.17 -20.01
N LEU A 157 4.49 -9.14 -19.87
CA LEU A 157 4.75 -10.14 -20.90
C LEU A 157 3.57 -11.12 -21.05
N VAL A 158 2.91 -11.49 -19.96
CA VAL A 158 1.67 -12.30 -20.00
C VAL A 158 0.56 -11.51 -20.68
N SER A 159 0.37 -10.24 -20.31
CA SER A 159 -0.59 -9.36 -20.97
C SER A 159 -0.29 -9.25 -22.47
N GLN A 160 0.94 -8.91 -22.86
CA GLN A 160 1.35 -8.83 -24.26
C GLN A 160 1.11 -10.14 -25.02
N ALA A 161 1.32 -11.30 -24.39
CA ALA A 161 1.03 -12.60 -25.02
C ALA A 161 -0.47 -12.79 -25.30
N ARG A 162 -1.34 -12.35 -24.37
CA ARG A 162 -2.79 -12.34 -24.58
C ARG A 162 -3.15 -11.42 -25.74
N GLU A 163 -2.63 -10.20 -25.75
CA GLU A 163 -2.88 -9.22 -26.81
C GLU A 163 -2.40 -9.70 -28.17
N LEU A 164 -1.23 -10.37 -28.22
CA LEU A 164 -0.72 -10.99 -29.42
C LEU A 164 -1.65 -12.09 -29.94
N SER A 165 -2.23 -12.92 -29.05
CA SER A 165 -3.22 -13.93 -29.46
C SER A 165 -4.50 -13.31 -30.03
N GLU A 166 -4.96 -12.18 -29.47
CA GLU A 166 -6.11 -11.42 -29.98
C GLU A 166 -5.81 -10.78 -31.34
N LEU A 167 -4.60 -10.22 -31.52
CA LEU A 167 -4.15 -9.65 -32.80
C LEU A 167 -3.98 -10.72 -33.88
N GLN A 168 -3.47 -11.90 -33.55
CA GLN A 168 -3.38 -13.03 -34.47
C GLN A 168 -4.77 -13.48 -34.94
N ALA A 169 -5.74 -13.58 -34.02
CA ALA A 169 -7.13 -13.87 -34.37
C ALA A 169 -7.73 -12.78 -35.26
N ALA A 170 -7.51 -11.50 -34.94
CA ALA A 170 -7.96 -10.38 -35.76
C ALA A 170 -7.36 -10.43 -37.18
N LEU A 171 -6.07 -10.75 -37.30
CA LEU A 171 -5.39 -10.88 -38.58
C LEU A 171 -5.99 -12.00 -39.44
N LEU A 172 -6.38 -13.13 -38.85
CA LEU A 172 -7.04 -14.22 -39.60
C LEU A 172 -8.37 -13.79 -40.20
N VAL A 173 -9.18 -13.03 -39.45
CA VAL A 173 -10.47 -12.50 -39.92
C VAL A 173 -10.28 -11.54 -41.09
N VAL A 174 -9.33 -10.62 -40.98
CA VAL A 174 -9.10 -9.58 -42.00
C VAL A 174 -8.18 -10.05 -43.16
N ARG A 175 -7.64 -11.27 -43.08
CA ARG A 175 -6.74 -11.81 -44.10
C ARG A 175 -7.35 -11.78 -45.51
N ASN A 176 -8.67 -11.94 -45.59
CA ASN A 176 -9.44 -11.99 -46.84
C ASN A 176 -9.54 -10.62 -47.56
N LEU A 177 -9.36 -9.49 -46.85
CA LEU A 177 -9.33 -8.16 -47.50
C LEU A 177 -8.07 -7.96 -48.37
N GLY A 178 -6.95 -8.59 -48.01
CA GLY A 178 -5.66 -8.41 -48.68
C GLY A 178 -5.12 -6.97 -48.63
N GLY A 179 -4.02 -6.71 -49.37
CA GLY A 179 -3.47 -5.36 -49.54
C GLY A 179 -2.34 -4.94 -48.59
N PRO A 180 -1.81 -3.70 -48.75
CA PRO A 180 -0.62 -3.23 -48.04
C PRO A 180 -0.84 -3.03 -46.53
N LYS A 181 -2.05 -2.63 -46.10
CA LYS A 181 -2.40 -2.48 -44.67
C LYS A 181 -2.41 -3.82 -43.92
N VAL A 182 -2.90 -4.90 -44.56
CA VAL A 182 -2.89 -6.26 -43.98
C VAL A 182 -1.45 -6.80 -43.88
N ARG A 183 -0.60 -6.56 -44.89
CA ARG A 183 0.83 -6.92 -44.83
C ARG A 183 1.57 -6.18 -43.72
N ARG A 184 1.23 -4.90 -43.49
CA ARG A 184 1.77 -4.11 -42.38
C ARG A 184 1.35 -4.66 -41.02
N LEU A 185 0.07 -5.07 -40.87
CA LEU A 185 -0.40 -5.74 -39.66
C LEU A 185 0.34 -7.06 -39.42
N ASP A 186 0.50 -7.90 -40.45
CA ASP A 186 1.25 -9.16 -40.37
C ASP A 186 2.71 -8.93 -39.94
N SER A 187 3.38 -7.93 -40.53
CA SER A 187 4.75 -7.57 -40.15
C SER A 187 4.85 -7.12 -38.70
N LEU A 188 3.89 -6.31 -38.21
CA LEU A 188 3.85 -5.88 -36.81
C LEU A 188 3.57 -7.06 -35.87
N VAL A 189 2.65 -7.96 -36.21
CA VAL A 189 2.36 -9.16 -35.40
C VAL A 189 3.58 -10.07 -35.32
N GLN A 190 4.32 -10.27 -36.42
CA GLN A 190 5.58 -11.01 -36.43
C GLN A 190 6.67 -10.34 -35.59
N GLN A 191 6.75 -9.00 -35.66
CA GLN A 191 7.68 -8.23 -34.84
C GLN A 191 7.36 -8.40 -33.34
N ILE A 192 6.10 -8.24 -32.93
CA ILE A 192 5.66 -8.44 -31.53
C ILE A 192 5.94 -9.89 -31.10
N ALA A 193 5.69 -10.89 -31.95
CA ALA A 193 6.01 -12.28 -31.66
C ALA A 193 7.52 -12.50 -31.41
N SER A 194 8.38 -11.86 -32.21
CA SER A 194 9.83 -11.94 -32.05
C SER A 194 10.33 -11.27 -30.77
N GLU A 195 9.73 -10.13 -30.39
CA GLU A 195 10.07 -9.45 -29.13
C GLU A 195 9.55 -10.23 -27.92
N GLN A 196 8.37 -10.85 -28.02
CA GLN A 196 7.86 -11.76 -27.00
C GLN A 196 8.81 -12.95 -26.76
N GLN A 197 9.36 -13.55 -27.83
CA GLN A 197 10.35 -14.63 -27.72
C GLN A 197 11.65 -14.17 -27.04
N ARG A 198 12.04 -12.90 -27.22
CA ARG A 198 13.17 -12.28 -26.53
C ARG A 198 12.84 -11.82 -25.11
N ARG A 199 11.58 -12.01 -24.65
CA ARG A 199 11.04 -11.51 -23.38
C ARG A 199 11.16 -9.99 -23.26
N GLN A 200 10.89 -9.27 -24.34
CA GLN A 200 10.87 -7.82 -24.40
C GLN A 200 9.45 -7.31 -24.69
N LEU A 201 9.07 -6.23 -24.02
CA LEU A 201 7.83 -5.52 -24.29
C LEU A 201 7.96 -4.64 -25.53
N ALA A 202 6.91 -4.66 -26.36
CA ALA A 202 6.76 -3.89 -27.59
C ALA A 202 5.43 -3.09 -27.59
N PRO A 203 5.22 -2.19 -26.59
CA PRO A 203 3.92 -1.55 -26.38
C PRO A 203 3.49 -0.67 -27.57
N ALA A 204 4.44 0.04 -28.20
CA ALA A 204 4.15 0.89 -29.35
C ALA A 204 3.78 0.09 -30.61
N GLU A 205 4.37 -1.09 -30.80
CA GLU A 205 4.03 -2.02 -31.87
C GLU A 205 2.63 -2.61 -31.65
N VAL A 206 2.31 -3.00 -30.41
CA VAL A 206 0.98 -3.50 -30.03
C VAL A 206 -0.10 -2.46 -30.29
N GLU A 207 0.08 -1.22 -29.84
CA GLU A 207 -0.90 -0.14 -30.07
C GLU A 207 -1.10 0.14 -31.57
N ARG A 208 -0.01 0.20 -32.35
CA ARG A 208 -0.08 0.37 -33.81
C ARG A 208 -0.80 -0.80 -34.47
N ALA A 209 -0.52 -2.03 -34.05
CA ALA A 209 -1.18 -3.23 -34.57
C ALA A 209 -2.67 -3.24 -34.21
N ARG A 210 -3.05 -2.85 -32.99
CA ARG A 210 -4.44 -2.69 -32.55
C ARG A 210 -5.19 -1.69 -33.39
N LYS A 211 -4.65 -0.47 -33.52
CA LYS A 211 -5.28 0.59 -34.33
C LYS A 211 -5.50 0.11 -35.77
N LEU A 212 -4.48 -0.50 -36.38
CA LEU A 212 -4.58 -1.04 -37.74
C LEU A 212 -5.59 -2.20 -37.84
N ALA A 213 -5.63 -3.12 -36.87
CA ALA A 213 -6.59 -4.22 -36.85
C ALA A 213 -8.03 -3.72 -36.73
N THR A 214 -8.28 -2.71 -35.89
CA THR A 214 -9.59 -2.07 -35.74
C THR A 214 -10.01 -1.34 -37.00
N ASP A 215 -9.12 -0.53 -37.58
CA ASP A 215 -9.39 0.18 -38.85
C ASP A 215 -9.71 -0.80 -39.98
N LEU A 216 -9.00 -1.93 -40.04
CA LEU A 216 -9.22 -3.00 -41.01
C LEU A 216 -10.55 -3.74 -40.78
N ARG A 217 -10.96 -4.00 -39.53
CA ARG A 217 -12.29 -4.56 -39.21
C ARG A 217 -13.42 -3.60 -39.60
N LYS A 218 -13.28 -2.31 -39.34
CA LYS A 218 -14.25 -1.29 -39.80
C LYS A 218 -14.37 -1.26 -41.33
N LEU A 219 -13.23 -1.38 -42.03
CA LEU A 219 -13.22 -1.50 -43.48
C LEU A 219 -13.93 -2.78 -43.97
N MET A 220 -13.80 -3.93 -43.29
CA MET A 220 -14.58 -5.13 -43.61
C MET A 220 -16.09 -4.88 -43.47
N GLU A 221 -16.54 -4.42 -42.31
CA GLU A 221 -17.97 -4.22 -42.04
C GLU A 221 -18.60 -3.19 -43.00
N SER A 222 -17.85 -2.13 -43.36
CA SER A 222 -18.32 -1.12 -44.33
C SER A 222 -18.29 -1.59 -45.80
N SER A 223 -17.34 -2.46 -46.19
CA SER A 223 -17.22 -2.94 -47.58
C SER A 223 -18.25 -4.02 -47.93
N VAL A 224 -18.66 -4.85 -46.96
CA VAL A 224 -19.73 -5.84 -47.12
C VAL A 224 -21.09 -5.20 -47.50
N VAL A 225 -21.29 -3.91 -47.19
CA VAL A 225 -22.50 -3.16 -47.56
C VAL A 225 -22.43 -2.61 -48.98
N ASN A 226 -21.26 -2.17 -49.45
CA ASN A 226 -21.10 -1.64 -50.81
C ASN A 226 -21.30 -2.70 -51.91
N GLU A 227 -21.11 -3.99 -51.61
CA GLU A 227 -21.37 -5.08 -52.57
C GLU A 227 -22.85 -5.40 -52.75
N LYS A 228 -23.74 -5.01 -51.82
CA LYS A 228 -25.17 -5.38 -51.86
C LYS A 228 -26.12 -4.35 -52.48
N GLY A 229 -25.63 -3.23 -53.01
CA GLY A 229 -26.44 -2.42 -53.93
C GLY A 229 -26.11 -0.93 -53.97
N LEU A 230 -25.15 -0.55 -54.82
CA LEU A 230 -25.16 0.66 -55.66
C LEU A 230 -24.01 0.51 -56.70
N PRO A 231 -24.04 1.16 -57.88
CA PRO A 231 -23.00 0.97 -58.90
C PRO A 231 -21.64 1.49 -58.41
N PRO A 232 -20.53 0.92 -58.92
CA PRO A 232 -19.19 1.18 -58.40
C PRO A 232 -18.82 2.66 -58.55
N VAL A 233 -18.49 3.30 -57.44
CA VAL A 233 -17.71 4.53 -57.47
C VAL A 233 -16.36 4.19 -58.11
N PRO A 234 -15.88 4.94 -59.12
CA PRO A 234 -14.68 4.58 -59.86
C PRO A 234 -13.49 4.46 -58.91
N THR A 235 -12.86 3.29 -58.98
CA THR A 235 -11.57 2.93 -58.41
C THR A 235 -10.49 3.85 -58.98
N GLY A 236 -10.38 5.05 -58.43
CA GLY A 236 -9.46 6.08 -58.92
C GLY A 236 -9.10 7.06 -57.81
N GLY A 237 -8.14 6.68 -56.96
CA GLY A 237 -7.62 7.55 -55.91
C GLY A 237 -7.17 6.81 -54.66
N LEU A 238 -6.37 5.74 -54.81
CA LEU A 238 -5.75 5.01 -53.69
C LEU A 238 -4.29 5.47 -53.47
N LEU A 239 -4.01 6.75 -53.72
CA LEU A 239 -2.67 7.33 -53.60
C LEU A 239 -2.70 8.50 -52.62
N ASP A 240 -1.87 8.35 -51.59
CA ASP A 240 -1.32 9.38 -50.69
C ASP A 240 -2.28 10.21 -49.85
N LEU A 241 -2.77 9.62 -48.76
CA LEU A 241 -3.00 10.37 -47.52
C LEU A 241 -2.43 9.57 -46.34
N GLN A 242 -1.34 10.10 -45.79
CA GLN A 242 -0.91 9.81 -44.43
C GLN A 242 -2.03 10.24 -43.46
N ASP A 243 -2.36 9.35 -42.54
CA ASP A 243 -3.07 9.61 -41.27
C ASP A 243 -4.53 10.10 -41.23
N GLU A 244 -5.32 10.09 -42.32
CA GLU A 244 -6.78 10.27 -42.18
C GLU A 244 -7.56 8.95 -42.27
N ALA A 245 -8.33 8.67 -41.21
CA ALA A 245 -9.34 7.63 -41.20
C ALA A 245 -10.38 7.94 -42.28
N PRO A 246 -10.88 6.94 -43.05
CA PRO A 246 -11.97 7.20 -43.97
C PRO A 246 -13.17 7.70 -43.15
N LEU A 247 -13.68 8.89 -43.51
CA LEU A 247 -14.88 9.47 -42.91
C LEU A 247 -16.07 8.61 -43.34
N ILE A 248 -16.38 7.58 -42.56
CA ILE A 248 -17.54 6.71 -42.79
C ILE A 248 -18.77 7.45 -42.27
N ASP A 249 -19.66 7.84 -43.18
CA ASP A 249 -20.89 8.55 -42.83
C ASP A 249 -21.92 7.57 -42.21
N MET A 250 -21.97 7.52 -40.87
CA MET A 250 -22.80 6.55 -40.12
C MET A 250 -24.30 6.67 -40.40
N ALA A 251 -24.75 7.82 -40.93
CA ALA A 251 -26.15 8.07 -41.27
C ALA A 251 -26.59 7.39 -42.59
N ALA A 252 -25.65 6.93 -43.42
CA ALA A 252 -25.91 6.29 -44.71
C ALA A 252 -25.80 4.75 -44.67
N LEU A 253 -25.50 4.17 -43.50
CA LEU A 253 -25.31 2.73 -43.29
C LEU A 253 -26.58 2.06 -42.73
N ASP A 254 -26.71 0.76 -42.97
CA ASP A 254 -27.74 -0.10 -42.38
C ASP A 254 -27.67 -0.06 -40.83
N PRO A 255 -28.78 0.11 -40.08
CA PRO A 255 -28.79 0.18 -38.61
C PRO A 255 -28.04 -0.95 -37.90
N GLU A 256 -28.01 -2.16 -38.47
CA GLU A 256 -27.25 -3.28 -37.90
C GLU A 256 -25.73 -3.04 -37.97
N VAL A 257 -25.21 -2.51 -39.09
CA VAL A 257 -23.79 -2.22 -39.29
C VAL A 257 -23.35 -1.05 -38.42
N SER A 258 -24.19 -0.02 -38.30
CA SER A 258 -23.95 1.09 -37.38
C SER A 258 -23.86 0.63 -35.92
N SER A 259 -24.69 -0.34 -35.51
CA SER A 259 -24.61 -0.92 -34.16
C SER A 259 -23.31 -1.70 -33.91
N ARG A 260 -22.82 -2.44 -34.90
CA ARG A 260 -21.55 -3.19 -34.81
C ARG A 260 -20.34 -2.26 -34.76
N LEU A 261 -20.34 -1.20 -35.57
CA LEU A 261 -19.27 -0.19 -35.54
C LEU A 261 -19.20 0.53 -34.18
N LEU A 262 -20.36 0.84 -33.58
CA LEU A 262 -20.41 1.42 -32.23
C LEU A 262 -19.85 0.48 -31.16
N LEU A 263 -20.12 -0.83 -31.25
CA LEU A 263 -19.54 -1.81 -30.33
C LEU A 263 -18.01 -1.86 -30.44
N ILE A 264 -17.50 -1.86 -31.68
CA ILE A 264 -16.05 -1.81 -31.94
C ILE A 264 -15.42 -0.54 -31.35
N ASP A 265 -16.11 0.59 -31.43
CA ASP A 265 -15.63 1.86 -30.86
C ASP A 265 -15.66 1.86 -29.33
N VAL A 266 -16.74 1.37 -28.71
CA VAL A 266 -16.83 1.24 -27.25
C VAL A 266 -15.76 0.29 -26.69
N GLU A 267 -15.52 -0.84 -27.35
CA GLU A 267 -14.47 -1.79 -26.95
C GLU A 267 -13.09 -1.13 -27.00
N ARG A 268 -12.81 -0.39 -28.08
CA ARG A 268 -11.55 0.35 -28.24
C ARG A 268 -11.40 1.42 -27.16
N GLU A 269 -12.41 2.24 -26.96
CA GLU A 269 -12.41 3.31 -25.96
C GLU A 269 -12.27 2.76 -24.53
N SER A 270 -12.84 1.59 -24.24
CA SER A 270 -12.64 0.89 -22.96
C SER A 270 -11.20 0.43 -22.78
N GLN A 271 -10.56 -0.08 -23.81
CA GLN A 271 -9.15 -0.47 -23.75
C GLN A 271 -8.25 0.76 -23.59
N GLU A 272 -8.51 1.84 -24.33
CA GLU A 272 -7.77 3.10 -24.22
C GLU A 272 -7.93 3.73 -22.83
N LEU A 273 -9.13 3.71 -22.26
CA LEU A 273 -9.39 4.22 -20.90
C LEU A 273 -8.69 3.37 -19.83
N ASN A 274 -8.67 2.05 -19.97
CA ASN A 274 -7.96 1.16 -19.06
C ASN A 274 -6.45 1.41 -19.13
N ALA A 275 -5.88 1.54 -20.33
CA ALA A 275 -4.46 1.88 -20.51
C ALA A 275 -4.10 3.23 -19.86
N LEU A 276 -4.94 4.25 -20.02
CA LEU A 276 -4.77 5.53 -19.33
C LEU A 276 -4.90 5.42 -17.80
N THR A 277 -5.81 4.57 -17.32
CA THR A 277 -5.99 4.32 -15.89
C THR A 277 -4.74 3.69 -15.28
N ASP A 278 -4.13 2.74 -15.99
CA ASP A 278 -2.91 2.06 -15.55
C ASP A 278 -1.68 2.99 -15.61
N GLU A 279 -1.53 3.77 -16.69
CA GLU A 279 -0.44 4.73 -16.84
C GLU A 279 -0.47 5.82 -15.74
N TYR A 280 -1.67 6.33 -15.42
CA TYR A 280 -1.86 7.41 -14.44
C TYR A 280 -2.32 6.91 -13.06
N ALA A 281 -2.13 5.63 -12.73
CA ALA A 281 -2.59 5.03 -11.48
C ALA A 281 -2.10 5.79 -10.22
N ASN A 282 -0.85 6.25 -10.21
CA ASN A 282 -0.29 7.04 -9.09
C ASN A 282 -0.99 8.40 -8.94
N LEU A 283 -1.36 9.05 -10.05
CA LEU A 283 -2.08 10.32 -10.04
C LEU A 283 -3.51 10.13 -9.54
N LEU A 284 -4.21 9.10 -10.01
CA LEU A 284 -5.57 8.76 -9.58
C LEU A 284 -5.64 8.36 -8.10
N GLY A 285 -4.53 7.87 -7.53
CA GLY A 285 -4.40 7.64 -6.09
C GLY A 285 -4.27 8.92 -5.26
N LEU A 286 -3.78 10.02 -5.85
CA LEU A 286 -3.58 11.32 -5.20
C LEU A 286 -4.79 12.26 -5.38
N ASP A 287 -5.47 12.16 -6.52
CA ASP A 287 -6.59 13.03 -6.89
C ASP A 287 -7.91 12.25 -6.98
N PRO A 288 -8.75 12.29 -5.92
CA PRO A 288 -10.01 11.55 -5.90
C PRO A 288 -11.02 12.07 -6.94
N ALA A 289 -10.96 13.35 -7.31
CA ALA A 289 -11.90 13.93 -8.28
C ALA A 289 -11.62 13.38 -9.70
N LEU A 290 -10.34 13.25 -10.08
CA LEU A 290 -9.97 12.60 -11.34
C LEU A 290 -10.32 11.11 -11.34
N LYS A 291 -10.16 10.43 -10.20
CA LYS A 291 -10.56 9.02 -10.06
C LYS A 291 -12.06 8.81 -10.24
N GLU A 292 -12.88 9.67 -9.65
CA GLU A 292 -14.34 9.67 -9.86
C GLU A 292 -14.68 9.92 -11.33
N ARG A 293 -14.01 10.88 -11.98
CA ARG A 293 -14.22 11.16 -13.40
C ARG A 293 -13.90 9.97 -14.30
N VAL A 294 -12.80 9.25 -14.05
CA VAL A 294 -12.47 8.01 -14.77
C VAL A 294 -13.54 6.94 -14.54
N ALA A 295 -14.01 6.78 -13.31
CA ALA A 295 -15.06 5.81 -12.98
C ALA A 295 -16.40 6.14 -13.69
N GLU A 296 -16.77 7.41 -13.81
CA GLU A 296 -17.93 7.85 -14.59
C GLU A 296 -17.82 7.45 -16.07
N LEU A 297 -16.64 7.66 -16.67
CA LEU A 297 -16.38 7.32 -18.07
C LEU A 297 -16.39 5.80 -18.29
N GLN A 298 -15.85 5.02 -17.34
CA GLN A 298 -15.95 3.56 -17.36
C GLN A 298 -17.41 3.09 -17.30
N GLN A 299 -18.25 3.69 -16.44
CA GLN A 299 -19.67 3.35 -16.36
C GLN A 299 -20.44 3.67 -17.65
N ARG A 300 -20.08 4.76 -18.35
CA ARG A 300 -20.67 5.10 -19.66
C ARG A 300 -20.33 4.07 -20.73
N LEU A 301 -19.07 3.63 -20.78
CA LEU A 301 -18.65 2.57 -21.70
C LEU A 301 -19.33 1.23 -21.38
N MET A 302 -19.53 0.89 -20.10
CA MET A 302 -20.33 -0.28 -19.71
C MET A 302 -21.78 -0.20 -20.19
N ARG A 303 -22.33 1.02 -20.29
CA ARG A 303 -23.66 1.28 -20.88
C ARG A 303 -23.65 1.33 -22.41
N ARG A 304 -22.54 0.97 -23.06
CA ARG A 304 -22.33 0.97 -24.51
C ARG A 304 -22.51 2.36 -25.14
N GLN A 305 -22.13 3.41 -24.42
CA GLN A 305 -22.15 4.78 -24.91
C GLN A 305 -20.72 5.21 -25.29
N PRO A 306 -20.47 5.66 -26.52
CA PRO A 306 -19.15 6.14 -26.90
C PRO A 306 -18.80 7.46 -26.21
N LEU A 307 -17.50 7.66 -25.96
CA LEU A 307 -16.92 8.82 -25.29
C LEU A 307 -16.41 9.86 -26.28
N GLY A 308 -15.96 9.45 -27.47
CA GLY A 308 -15.47 10.35 -28.52
C GLY A 308 -14.34 11.27 -28.04
N GLY A 309 -14.50 12.59 -28.26
CA GLY A 309 -13.49 13.59 -27.90
C GLY A 309 -13.19 13.68 -26.39
N GLU A 310 -14.06 13.17 -25.51
CA GLU A 310 -13.84 13.22 -24.06
C GLU A 310 -12.59 12.47 -23.60
N LEU A 311 -12.20 11.37 -24.28
CA LEU A 311 -10.96 10.66 -23.97
C LEU A 311 -9.71 11.49 -24.27
N SER A 312 -9.74 12.28 -25.35
CA SER A 312 -8.63 13.17 -25.69
C SER A 312 -8.50 14.32 -24.70
N HIS A 313 -9.64 14.86 -24.23
CA HIS A 313 -9.66 15.86 -23.15
C HIS A 313 -9.16 15.27 -21.83
N LEU A 314 -9.63 14.08 -21.45
CA LEU A 314 -9.15 13.38 -20.25
C LEU A 314 -7.63 13.19 -20.28
N ARG A 315 -7.06 12.75 -21.41
CA ARG A 315 -5.60 12.60 -21.55
C ARG A 315 -4.86 13.92 -21.30
N SER A 316 -5.36 15.02 -21.87
CA SER A 316 -4.79 16.35 -21.64
C SER A 316 -4.91 16.76 -20.16
N ASP A 317 -6.07 16.53 -19.55
CA ASP A 317 -6.31 16.86 -18.14
C ASP A 317 -5.41 16.06 -17.20
N LEU A 318 -5.24 14.75 -17.45
CA LEU A 318 -4.34 13.88 -16.71
C LEU A 318 -2.88 14.34 -16.82
N GLN A 319 -2.43 14.73 -18.01
CA GLN A 319 -1.08 15.25 -18.21
C GLN A 319 -0.85 16.57 -17.47
N MET A 320 -1.78 17.52 -17.58
CA MET A 320 -1.70 18.81 -16.87
C MET A 320 -1.73 18.61 -15.35
N ALA A 321 -2.62 17.76 -14.85
CA ALA A 321 -2.72 17.42 -13.43
C ALA A 321 -1.45 16.75 -12.91
N ARG A 322 -0.84 15.85 -13.69
CA ARG A 322 0.45 15.21 -13.36
C ARG A 322 1.54 16.25 -13.15
N GLU A 323 1.67 17.20 -14.07
CA GLU A 323 2.68 18.27 -13.98
C GLU A 323 2.42 19.21 -12.79
N ALA A 324 1.17 19.58 -12.56
CA ALA A 324 0.76 20.42 -11.43
C ALA A 324 1.06 19.75 -10.08
N TRP A 325 0.73 18.47 -9.94
CA TRP A 325 1.05 17.69 -8.74
C TRP A 325 2.55 17.53 -8.54
N ARG A 326 3.31 17.25 -9.61
CA ARG A 326 4.77 17.18 -9.54
C ARG A 326 5.37 18.49 -9.03
N GLY A 327 4.96 19.62 -9.59
CA GLY A 327 5.42 20.94 -9.15
C GLY A 327 5.01 21.32 -7.73
N ARG A 328 3.87 20.82 -7.22
CA ARG A 328 3.45 20.99 -5.82
C ARG A 328 4.31 20.15 -4.89
N LEU A 329 4.42 18.85 -5.15
CA LEU A 329 5.18 17.92 -4.32
C LEU A 329 6.68 18.25 -4.32
N SER A 330 7.29 18.62 -5.45
CA SER A 330 8.71 19.01 -5.48
C SER A 330 9.02 20.23 -4.62
N ARG A 331 8.08 21.17 -4.47
CA ARG A 331 8.25 22.33 -3.58
C ARG A 331 8.17 21.90 -2.12
N GLU A 332 7.09 21.19 -1.78
CA GLU A 332 6.86 20.67 -0.43
C GLU A 332 8.03 19.80 0.06
N PHE A 333 8.45 18.81 -0.73
CA PHE A 333 9.53 17.90 -0.33
C PHE A 333 10.90 18.59 -0.24
N ARG A 334 11.14 19.65 -1.03
CA ARG A 334 12.37 20.44 -0.91
C ARG A 334 12.38 21.27 0.37
N GLU A 335 11.23 21.81 0.76
CA GLU A 335 11.06 22.48 2.06
C GLU A 335 11.26 21.49 3.21
N LEU A 336 10.65 20.31 3.13
CA LEU A 336 10.84 19.23 4.12
C LEU A 336 12.31 18.79 4.20
N ALA A 337 12.99 18.62 3.07
CA ALA A 337 14.41 18.25 3.04
C ALA A 337 15.27 19.29 3.77
N GLN A 338 15.07 20.58 3.51
CA GLN A 338 15.79 21.67 4.18
C GLN A 338 15.50 21.73 5.68
N GLN A 339 14.26 21.43 6.09
CA GLN A 339 13.90 21.35 7.50
C GLN A 339 14.58 20.16 8.18
N LEU A 340 14.58 18.99 7.54
CA LEU A 340 15.21 17.78 8.06
C LEU A 340 16.73 17.93 8.15
N GLU A 341 17.39 18.56 7.18
CA GLU A 341 18.84 18.81 7.21
C GLU A 341 19.25 19.67 8.42
N ARG A 342 18.39 20.62 8.84
CA ARG A 342 18.61 21.43 10.05
C ARG A 342 18.39 20.66 11.35
N LEU A 343 17.53 19.64 11.33
CA LEU A 343 17.17 18.85 12.52
C LEU A 343 18.10 17.64 12.70
N LEU A 344 18.46 16.96 11.61
CA LEU A 344 19.33 15.78 11.55
C LEU A 344 20.44 16.00 10.50
N PRO A 345 21.55 16.67 10.86
CA PRO A 345 22.68 16.89 9.95
C PRO A 345 23.39 15.58 9.58
N ASP A 346 23.34 14.57 10.45
CA ASP A 346 23.93 13.26 10.19
C ASP A 346 23.06 12.38 9.26
N GLY A 347 21.88 12.87 8.85
CA GLY A 347 20.92 12.12 8.05
C GLY A 347 20.12 11.11 8.88
N GLY A 348 19.13 10.49 8.24
CA GLY A 348 18.24 9.51 8.86
C GLY A 348 17.17 9.03 7.90
N ASP A 349 16.38 8.04 8.30
CA ASP A 349 15.36 7.40 7.46
C ASP A 349 14.39 8.41 6.81
N ALA A 350 13.98 9.43 7.56
CA ALA A 350 13.11 10.51 7.05
C ALA A 350 13.79 11.30 5.93
N THR A 351 15.06 11.64 6.09
CA THR A 351 15.85 12.37 5.08
C THR A 351 16.01 11.52 3.82
N LEU A 352 16.33 10.23 3.97
CA LEU A 352 16.46 9.30 2.84
C LEU A 352 15.13 9.13 2.09
N ALA A 353 14.01 8.96 2.79
CA ALA A 353 12.68 8.81 2.18
C ALA A 353 12.26 10.07 1.39
N VAL A 354 12.52 11.26 1.93
CA VAL A 354 12.28 12.54 1.24
C VAL A 354 13.19 12.69 0.03
N GLN A 355 14.46 12.32 0.12
CA GLN A 355 15.41 12.38 -1.00
C GLN A 355 15.03 11.42 -2.13
N VAL A 356 14.68 10.17 -1.83
CA VAL A 356 14.18 9.21 -2.83
C VAL A 356 12.94 9.76 -3.53
N SER A 357 11.99 10.33 -2.78
CA SER A 357 10.78 10.93 -3.34
C SER A 357 11.09 12.13 -4.24
N LEU A 358 12.05 12.98 -3.85
CA LEU A 358 12.52 14.11 -4.68
C LEU A 358 13.15 13.64 -5.99
N SER A 359 14.01 12.63 -5.95
CA SER A 359 14.65 12.09 -7.16
C SER A 359 13.63 11.47 -8.11
N ILE A 360 12.60 10.77 -7.59
CA ILE A 360 11.50 10.27 -8.43
C ILE A 360 10.75 11.44 -9.08
N LEU A 361 10.45 12.50 -8.31
CA LEU A 361 9.75 13.71 -8.78
C LEU A 361 10.49 14.48 -9.88
N GLU A 362 11.77 14.23 -10.14
CA GLU A 362 12.48 14.80 -11.29
C GLU A 362 11.95 14.23 -12.61
N THR A 363 11.51 12.98 -12.61
CA THR A 363 11.10 12.23 -13.81
C THR A 363 9.60 11.92 -13.83
N THR A 364 9.05 11.39 -12.74
CA THR A 364 7.67 10.85 -12.66
C THR A 364 7.01 11.16 -11.30
N LEU A 365 5.77 10.72 -11.09
CA LEU A 365 5.10 10.84 -9.78
C LEU A 365 5.42 9.62 -8.90
N PRO A 366 5.84 9.82 -7.63
CA PRO A 366 5.99 8.74 -6.67
C PRO A 366 4.64 8.09 -6.34
N ALA A 367 4.69 6.88 -5.80
CA ALA A 367 3.48 6.22 -5.29
C ALA A 367 2.91 7.01 -4.10
N PRO A 368 1.57 7.06 -3.94
CA PRO A 368 0.94 7.80 -2.85
C PRO A 368 1.38 7.34 -1.46
N ALA A 369 1.63 6.03 -1.27
CA ALA A 369 2.16 5.51 -0.01
C ALA A 369 3.58 5.97 0.31
N ASP A 370 4.44 6.15 -0.69
CA ASP A 370 5.80 6.65 -0.48
C ASP A 370 5.76 8.12 -0.03
N ILE A 371 4.85 8.89 -0.62
CA ILE A 371 4.61 10.30 -0.26
C ILE A 371 4.13 10.42 1.19
N GLU A 372 3.14 9.61 1.56
CA GLU A 372 2.61 9.58 2.93
C GLU A 372 3.67 9.14 3.93
N GLN A 373 4.43 8.07 3.65
CA GLN A 373 5.49 7.60 4.52
C GLN A 373 6.55 8.68 4.77
N ALA A 374 6.99 9.37 3.71
CA ALA A 374 7.98 10.44 3.86
C ALA A 374 7.46 11.61 4.69
N ARG A 375 6.18 11.98 4.51
CA ARG A 375 5.52 13.02 5.32
C ARG A 375 5.39 12.61 6.79
N GLU A 376 4.96 11.39 7.06
CA GLU A 376 4.75 10.87 8.41
C GLU A 376 6.09 10.74 9.16
N LEU A 377 7.13 10.21 8.51
CA LEU A 377 8.48 10.16 9.09
C LEU A 377 9.05 11.56 9.35
N ALA A 378 8.83 12.51 8.44
CA ALA A 378 9.25 13.90 8.65
C ALA A 378 8.47 14.57 9.80
N ALA A 379 7.16 14.32 9.90
CA ALA A 379 6.32 14.83 10.97
C ALA A 379 6.76 14.29 12.34
N LEU A 380 7.09 13.00 12.45
CA LEU A 380 7.63 12.43 13.69
C LEU A 380 8.93 13.11 14.13
N VAL A 381 9.83 13.36 13.20
CA VAL A 381 11.09 14.07 13.48
C VAL A 381 10.82 15.51 13.96
N GLN A 382 9.87 16.19 13.33
CA GLN A 382 9.48 17.55 13.72
C GLN A 382 8.81 17.58 15.10
N GLU A 383 7.92 16.62 15.40
CA GLU A 383 7.28 16.45 16.71
C GLU A 383 8.34 16.21 17.79
N ALA A 384 9.30 15.31 17.56
CA ALA A 384 10.38 15.04 18.48
C ALA A 384 11.24 16.29 18.72
N ALA A 385 11.59 17.02 17.66
CA ALA A 385 12.36 18.26 17.77
C ALA A 385 11.59 19.38 18.49
N ALA A 386 10.27 19.49 18.26
CA ALA A 386 9.41 20.46 18.95
C ALA A 386 9.36 20.18 20.45
N ARG A 387 9.15 18.91 20.85
CA ARG A 387 9.19 18.51 22.27
C ARG A 387 10.55 18.79 22.91
N GLN A 388 11.64 18.52 22.19
CA GLN A 388 12.98 18.81 22.70
C GLN A 388 13.21 20.32 22.90
N ARG A 389 12.67 21.17 22.01
CA ARG A 389 12.70 22.63 22.19
C ARG A 389 11.83 23.09 23.33
N GLU A 390 10.65 22.51 23.54
CA GLU A 390 9.79 22.84 24.68
C GLU A 390 10.49 22.51 26.00
N VAL A 391 11.08 21.33 26.12
CA VAL A 391 11.90 20.93 27.27
C VAL A 391 13.09 21.88 27.46
N GLY A 392 13.80 22.21 26.38
CA GLY A 392 14.90 23.17 26.40
C GLY A 392 14.46 24.57 26.85
N SER A 393 13.31 25.05 26.37
CA SER A 393 12.76 26.34 26.74
C SER A 393 12.30 26.39 28.21
N ALA A 394 11.70 25.31 28.70
CA ALA A 394 11.33 25.15 30.11
C ALA A 394 12.58 25.10 31.00
N LEU A 395 13.65 24.42 30.57
CA LEU A 395 14.94 24.42 31.25
C LEU A 395 15.56 25.82 31.26
N GLN A 396 15.50 26.55 30.15
CA GLN A 396 16.03 27.91 30.04
C GLN A 396 15.24 28.92 30.89
N LEU A 397 13.93 28.75 30.98
CA LEU A 397 13.09 29.49 31.93
C LEU A 397 13.50 29.20 33.37
N LYS A 398 13.73 27.94 33.74
CA LYS A 398 14.24 27.57 35.08
C LYS A 398 15.63 28.18 35.34
N LEU A 399 16.55 28.12 34.39
CA LEU A 399 17.89 28.71 34.52
C LEU A 399 17.81 30.23 34.67
N SER A 400 16.93 30.92 33.94
CA SER A 400 16.76 32.37 34.08
C SER A 400 16.13 32.76 35.43
N GLN A 401 15.15 32.00 35.94
CA GLN A 401 14.62 32.17 37.30
C GLN A 401 15.71 31.97 38.37
N GLN A 402 16.59 30.99 38.18
CA GLN A 402 17.72 30.76 39.07
C GLN A 402 18.75 31.90 39.01
N ALA A 403 19.04 32.43 37.82
CA ALA A 403 19.92 33.59 37.65
C ALA A 403 19.38 34.83 38.40
N GLN A 404 18.08 35.10 38.28
CA GLN A 404 17.40 36.16 39.02
C GLN A 404 17.50 35.97 40.54
N ALA A 405 17.39 34.73 41.03
CA ALA A 405 17.56 34.43 42.44
C ALA A 405 18.99 34.67 42.94
N ILE A 406 20.01 34.32 42.15
CA ILE A 406 21.42 34.61 42.46
C ILE A 406 21.66 36.12 42.50
N GLU A 407 21.09 36.87 41.56
CA GLU A 407 21.19 38.34 41.53
C GLU A 407 20.57 38.98 42.78
N GLN A 408 19.41 38.49 43.22
CA GLN A 408 18.79 38.92 44.48
C GLN A 408 19.71 38.67 45.69
N LEU A 409 20.35 37.50 45.77
CA LEU A 409 21.29 37.17 46.85
C LEU A 409 22.55 38.03 46.81
N GLN A 410 23.05 38.37 45.62
CA GLN A 410 24.17 39.31 45.46
C GLN A 410 23.81 40.72 45.95
N ARG A 411 22.57 41.17 45.72
CA ARG A 411 22.09 42.45 46.27
C ARG A 411 22.05 42.44 47.80
N ILE A 412 21.61 41.33 48.41
CA ILE A 412 21.63 41.15 49.87
C ILE A 412 23.08 41.16 50.39
N ALA A 413 23.99 40.39 49.79
CA ALA A 413 25.40 40.37 50.17
C ALA A 413 26.08 41.75 50.07
N LYS A 414 25.70 42.56 49.07
CA LYS A 414 26.20 43.92 48.88
C LYS A 414 25.65 44.91 49.91
N ARG A 415 24.41 44.74 50.38
CA ARG A 415 23.77 45.58 51.40
C ARG A 415 24.48 45.52 52.74
N TYR A 416 25.01 44.36 53.10
CA TYR A 416 25.67 44.09 54.38
C TYR A 416 27.20 44.10 54.28
N GLN A 417 27.74 44.67 53.20
CA GLN A 417 29.16 44.58 52.86
C GLN A 417 30.06 45.49 53.73
N ASP A 418 29.48 46.56 54.28
CA ASP A 418 30.18 47.60 55.06
C ASP A 418 29.91 47.49 56.58
N GLU A 419 29.13 46.51 57.03
CA GLU A 419 28.85 46.29 58.45
C GLU A 419 29.97 45.43 59.11
N ALA A 420 30.48 45.87 60.27
CA ALA A 420 31.52 45.14 61.01
C ALA A 420 31.04 43.79 61.62
N ILE A 421 29.73 43.60 61.68
CA ILE A 421 29.05 42.42 62.23
C ILE A 421 28.81 41.43 61.09
N GLY A 422 29.27 40.18 61.23
CA GLY A 422 29.09 39.14 60.22
C GLY A 422 30.09 39.18 59.05
N ALA A 423 31.20 39.91 59.16
CA ALA A 423 32.21 40.04 58.12
C ALA A 423 32.73 38.67 57.58
N ALA A 424 32.81 37.66 58.44
CA ALA A 424 33.20 36.30 58.03
C ALA A 424 32.12 35.59 57.20
N GLU A 425 30.84 35.72 57.55
CA GLU A 425 29.75 35.17 56.73
C GLU A 425 29.54 35.97 55.44
N GLY A 426 29.80 37.28 55.44
CA GLY A 426 29.77 38.12 54.24
C GLY A 426 30.81 37.68 53.21
N VAL A 427 32.02 37.34 53.66
CA VAL A 427 33.08 36.78 52.79
C VAL A 427 32.70 35.37 52.30
N ARG A 428 32.12 34.52 53.15
CA ARG A 428 31.66 33.17 52.75
C ARG A 428 30.48 33.21 51.78
N LEU A 429 29.51 34.10 51.97
CA LEU A 429 28.40 34.31 51.04
C LEU A 429 28.91 34.79 49.68
N LYS A 430 29.92 35.68 49.65
CA LYS A 430 30.57 36.08 48.38
C LYS A 430 31.29 34.93 47.69
N GLN A 431 31.98 34.07 48.44
CA GLN A 431 32.62 32.87 47.89
C GLN A 431 31.58 31.84 47.41
N ALA A 432 30.48 31.66 48.13
CA ALA A 432 29.35 30.83 47.73
C ALA A 432 28.63 31.38 46.48
N LEU A 433 28.48 32.70 46.37
CA LEU A 433 27.92 33.35 45.18
C LEU A 433 28.87 33.30 43.98
N ALA A 434 30.18 33.37 44.21
CA ALA A 434 31.19 33.19 43.15
C ALA A 434 31.23 31.74 42.64
N THR A 435 31.13 30.76 43.54
CA THR A 435 31.01 29.34 43.16
C THR A 435 29.68 29.04 42.47
N LEU A 436 28.56 29.58 42.95
CA LEU A 436 27.26 29.51 42.28
C LEU A 436 27.26 30.15 40.89
N ALA A 437 27.88 31.31 40.72
CA ALA A 437 28.00 31.96 39.42
C ALA A 437 28.86 31.12 38.46
N GLY A 438 29.92 30.48 38.97
CA GLY A 438 30.76 29.56 38.20
C GLY A 438 30.10 28.22 37.85
N VAL A 439 29.18 27.74 38.69
CA VAL A 439 28.44 26.48 38.47
C VAL A 439 27.20 26.72 37.59
N HIS A 440 26.56 27.89 37.72
CA HIS A 440 25.52 28.36 36.80
C HIS A 440 26.02 28.53 35.37
N SER A 441 27.23 29.05 35.17
CA SER A 441 27.84 29.16 33.84
C SER A 441 28.18 27.80 33.20
N GLN A 442 28.20 26.74 34.01
CA GLN A 442 28.38 25.35 33.57
C GLN A 442 27.03 24.61 33.34
N GLY A 443 25.89 25.29 33.49
CA GLY A 443 24.57 24.74 33.14
C GLY A 443 23.92 23.80 34.16
N HIS A 444 24.56 23.60 35.31
CA HIS A 444 24.03 22.77 36.39
C HIS A 444 23.96 23.60 37.66
N LEU A 445 22.78 23.76 38.25
CA LEU A 445 22.64 24.33 39.59
C LEU A 445 21.92 23.33 40.45
N SER A 446 22.62 22.78 41.44
CA SER A 446 21.95 21.99 42.46
C SER A 446 21.08 22.93 43.32
N PRO A 447 19.83 22.55 43.61
CA PRO A 447 18.98 23.33 44.52
C PRO A 447 19.64 23.46 45.90
N GLU A 448 20.49 22.52 46.29
CA GLU A 448 21.34 22.58 47.49
C GLU A 448 22.29 23.77 47.48
N GLN A 449 23.07 24.01 46.41
CA GLN A 449 24.01 25.14 46.41
C GLN A 449 23.29 26.50 46.43
N VAL A 450 22.14 26.61 45.76
CA VAL A 450 21.30 27.83 45.80
C VAL A 450 20.66 27.99 47.18
N ALA A 451 20.25 26.88 47.80
CA ALA A 451 19.77 26.85 49.18
C ALA A 451 20.88 27.22 50.16
N ASP A 452 22.11 26.76 49.97
CA ASP A 452 23.28 27.08 50.80
C ASP A 452 23.60 28.56 50.76
N ALA A 453 23.55 29.20 49.58
CA ALA A 453 23.72 30.65 49.49
C ALA A 453 22.53 31.43 50.07
N ARG A 454 21.29 30.95 49.90
CA ARG A 454 20.11 31.51 50.59
C ARG A 454 20.22 31.35 52.11
N GLN A 455 20.78 30.23 52.58
CA GLN A 455 21.01 29.95 53.98
C GLN A 455 22.14 30.79 54.55
N LEU A 456 23.23 31.02 53.82
CA LEU A 456 24.29 31.95 54.21
C LEU A 456 23.80 33.40 54.25
N ALA A 457 22.94 33.80 53.31
CA ALA A 457 22.27 35.11 53.34
C ALA A 457 21.32 35.25 54.53
N GLY A 458 20.48 34.23 54.79
CA GLY A 458 19.62 34.18 55.97
C GLY A 458 20.39 33.99 57.29
N ALA A 459 21.60 33.43 57.24
CA ALA A 459 22.50 33.31 58.38
C ALA A 459 23.18 34.64 58.69
N LEU A 460 23.56 35.44 57.69
CA LEU A 460 23.99 36.84 57.88
C LEU A 460 22.89 37.67 58.54
N GLU A 461 21.68 37.63 57.98
CA GLU A 461 20.50 38.27 58.56
C GLU A 461 20.19 37.71 59.96
N GLY A 462 20.45 36.41 60.16
CA GLY A 462 20.25 35.69 61.40
C GLY A 462 21.32 35.94 62.46
N LEU A 463 22.58 36.19 62.12
CA LEU A 463 23.69 36.48 63.05
C LEU A 463 23.62 37.91 63.56
N VAL A 464 23.14 38.82 62.70
CA VAL A 464 22.63 40.13 63.13
C VAL A 464 21.45 39.97 64.11
N ALA A 465 20.71 38.86 64.06
CA ALA A 465 19.59 38.55 64.95
C ALA A 465 19.90 37.58 66.13
N ARG A 466 21.07 36.92 66.22
CA ARG A 466 21.35 35.76 67.11
C ARG A 466 22.57 35.88 68.02
N GLN A 467 22.68 36.96 68.78
CA GLN A 467 23.44 36.89 70.05
C GLN A 467 22.74 36.04 71.14
N ALA A 468 21.94 35.00 70.83
CA ALA A 468 21.02 34.40 71.81
C ALA A 468 20.94 32.84 71.84
N THR A 469 21.88 32.21 72.55
CA THR A 469 21.77 31.00 73.43
C THR A 469 21.24 29.63 72.91
N ALA A 470 21.47 28.57 73.72
CA ALA A 470 21.34 27.11 73.50
C ALA A 470 20.07 26.56 72.79
N LEU A 471 19.01 27.36 72.67
CA LEU A 471 17.89 27.11 71.74
C LEU A 471 18.36 26.96 70.30
N ASP A 472 19.48 27.59 69.93
CA ASP A 472 20.08 27.54 68.60
C ASP A 472 20.53 26.14 68.17
N GLY A 473 20.91 25.25 69.10
CA GLY A 473 21.27 23.87 68.79
C GLY A 473 20.07 23.02 68.37
N GLN A 474 18.93 23.18 69.06
CA GLN A 474 17.68 22.51 68.69
C GLN A 474 17.11 23.10 67.40
N ARG A 475 17.22 24.42 67.20
CA ARG A 475 16.85 25.09 65.94
C ARG A 475 17.69 24.60 64.76
N ALA A 476 18.99 24.40 64.94
CA ALA A 476 19.86 23.84 63.90
C ALA A 476 19.43 22.42 63.52
N GLN A 477 19.04 21.59 64.50
CA GLN A 477 18.55 20.24 64.22
C GLN A 477 17.21 20.23 63.51
N VAL A 478 16.21 21.03 63.94
CA VAL A 478 14.92 21.14 63.25
C VAL A 478 15.10 21.70 61.83
N ARG A 479 15.98 22.69 61.63
CA ARG A 479 16.34 23.20 60.29
C ARG A 479 17.01 22.15 59.42
N SER A 480 17.88 21.32 59.99
CA SER A 480 18.51 20.22 59.23
C SER A 480 17.48 19.19 58.76
N LEU A 481 16.47 18.87 59.57
CA LEU A 481 15.38 17.96 59.19
C LEU A 481 14.48 18.58 58.12
N LEU A 482 14.21 19.89 58.25
CA LEU A 482 13.43 20.65 57.27
C LEU A 482 14.15 20.68 55.92
N HIS A 483 15.47 20.95 55.93
CA HIS A 483 16.30 20.94 54.72
C HIS A 483 16.37 19.54 54.08
N GLN A 484 16.48 18.49 54.88
CA GLN A 484 16.45 17.11 54.38
C GLN A 484 15.13 16.73 53.69
N ILE A 485 14.01 17.37 54.03
CA ILE A 485 12.73 17.15 53.34
C ILE A 485 12.63 18.02 52.10
N GLU A 486 13.06 19.28 52.18
CA GLU A 486 13.06 20.21 51.03
C GLU A 486 14.03 19.78 49.91
N ALA A 487 15.06 18.97 50.22
CA ALA A 487 15.99 18.41 49.24
C ALA A 487 15.45 17.14 48.52
N LEU A 488 14.37 16.53 49.01
CA LEU A 488 13.79 15.34 48.39
C LEU A 488 12.86 15.71 47.22
N PRO A 489 12.77 14.86 46.18
CA PRO A 489 11.83 15.09 45.10
C PRO A 489 10.38 15.02 45.62
N ILE A 490 9.56 16.01 45.26
CA ILE A 490 8.14 16.03 45.63
C ILE A 490 7.36 15.17 44.64
N LEU A 491 6.95 13.98 45.08
CA LEU A 491 6.01 13.14 44.34
C LEU A 491 4.57 13.61 44.58
N PRO A 492 3.70 13.65 43.56
CA PRO A 492 2.33 14.17 43.69
C PRO A 492 1.51 13.45 44.77
N GLY A 493 1.69 12.13 44.95
CA GLY A 493 1.01 11.35 46.00
C GLY A 493 1.47 11.65 47.43
N LEU A 494 2.67 12.22 47.60
CA LEU A 494 3.28 12.53 48.90
C LEU A 494 3.40 14.04 49.15
N ALA A 495 3.02 14.89 48.19
CA ALA A 495 3.07 16.34 48.29
C ALA A 495 2.33 16.87 49.52
N ALA A 496 1.08 16.45 49.74
CA ALA A 496 0.28 16.88 50.90
C ALA A 496 0.86 16.37 52.24
N ALA A 497 1.43 15.17 52.26
CA ALA A 497 2.09 14.62 53.44
C ALA A 497 3.39 15.38 53.75
N GLY A 498 4.18 15.70 52.71
CA GLY A 498 5.39 16.51 52.78
C GLY A 498 5.11 17.94 53.22
N GLU A 499 4.09 18.60 52.67
CA GLU A 499 3.64 19.93 53.08
C GLU A 499 3.19 19.95 54.54
N ARG A 500 2.41 18.96 54.98
CA ARG A 500 2.01 18.83 56.40
C ARG A 500 3.23 18.65 57.30
N LEU A 501 4.21 17.85 56.89
CA LEU A 501 5.46 17.64 57.63
C LEU A 501 6.31 18.91 57.70
N VAL A 502 6.46 19.62 56.57
CA VAL A 502 7.12 20.93 56.49
C VAL A 502 6.39 21.96 57.36
N THR A 503 5.05 21.95 57.36
CA THR A 503 4.24 22.88 58.17
C THR A 503 4.37 22.56 59.66
N ALA A 504 4.37 21.28 60.04
CA ALA A 504 4.59 20.82 61.40
C ALA A 504 6.02 21.16 61.89
N LEU A 505 7.05 20.96 61.05
CA LEU A 505 8.43 21.35 61.37
C LEU A 505 8.60 22.87 61.45
N LYS A 506 7.91 23.65 60.60
CA LYS A 506 7.86 25.12 60.70
C LYS A 506 7.15 25.57 61.97
N GLN A 507 6.06 24.91 62.37
CA GLN A 507 5.38 25.17 63.66
C GLN A 507 6.27 24.83 64.86
N GLN A 508 7.00 23.72 64.83
CA GLN A 508 8.00 23.40 65.86
C GLN A 508 9.15 24.42 65.89
N LEU A 509 9.54 24.95 64.72
CA LEU A 509 10.51 26.04 64.63
C LEU A 509 10.01 27.33 65.30
N LEU A 510 8.72 27.67 65.12
CA LEU A 510 8.05 28.80 65.80
C LEU A 510 7.92 28.56 67.32
N GLN A 511 7.71 27.32 67.76
CA GLN A 511 7.65 26.99 69.19
C GLN A 511 9.02 27.16 69.88
N LEU A 512 10.12 26.89 69.16
CA LEU A 512 11.50 27.16 69.61
C LEU A 512 11.82 28.66 69.77
N ASP A 513 10.94 29.56 69.32
CA ASP A 513 11.04 31.00 69.60
C ASP A 513 10.48 31.38 70.97
N VAL A 514 9.74 30.47 71.62
CA VAL A 514 9.08 30.71 72.91
C VAL A 514 9.67 29.84 74.03
N ALA A 515 9.98 28.56 73.77
CA ALA A 515 10.52 27.62 74.76
C ALA A 515 11.30 26.45 74.09
N PRO A 516 12.23 25.77 74.81
CA PRO A 516 12.92 24.59 74.29
C PRO A 516 11.95 23.42 74.11
N LEU A 517 12.06 22.69 72.98
CA LEU A 517 11.24 21.48 72.77
C LEU A 517 11.68 20.35 73.69
N ALA A 518 10.71 19.53 74.08
CA ALA A 518 10.99 18.30 74.79
C ALA A 518 11.76 17.32 73.89
N PRO A 519 12.73 16.54 74.42
CA PRO A 519 13.51 15.59 73.63
C PRO A 519 12.64 14.53 72.93
N ALA A 520 11.46 14.22 73.47
CA ALA A 520 10.48 13.31 72.85
C ALA A 520 9.87 13.87 71.55
N GLU A 521 9.62 15.17 71.48
CA GLU A 521 9.03 15.83 70.30
C GLU A 521 10.03 15.92 69.14
N LEU A 522 11.31 16.16 69.46
CA LEU A 522 12.40 16.12 68.51
C LEU A 522 12.67 14.70 67.98
N ALA A 523 12.57 13.69 68.84
CA ALA A 523 12.65 12.28 68.43
C ALA A 523 11.46 11.88 67.53
N ALA A 524 10.25 12.36 67.83
CA ALA A 524 9.07 12.17 66.99
C ALA A 524 9.24 12.81 65.60
N ALA A 525 9.77 14.03 65.54
CA ALA A 525 10.08 14.71 64.27
C ALA A 525 11.09 13.92 63.42
N LYS A 526 12.16 13.40 64.03
CA LYS A 526 13.13 12.51 63.35
C LYS A 526 12.47 11.24 62.83
N ALA A 527 11.59 10.63 63.62
CA ALA A 527 10.86 9.43 63.22
C ALA A 527 9.88 9.70 62.06
N TRP A 528 9.21 10.86 62.04
CA TRP A 528 8.36 11.27 60.92
C TRP A 528 9.15 11.52 59.63
N VAL A 529 10.32 12.16 59.71
CA VAL A 529 11.21 12.35 58.54
C VAL A 529 11.70 11.01 58.00
N ALA A 530 12.08 10.08 58.88
CA ALA A 530 12.50 8.73 58.48
C ALA A 530 11.37 7.93 57.83
N LYS A 531 10.15 8.03 58.37
CA LYS A 531 8.95 7.43 57.79
C LYS A 531 8.66 8.01 56.40
N PHE A 532 8.67 9.33 56.25
CA PHE A 532 8.45 9.99 54.97
C PHE A 532 9.49 9.60 53.91
N LYS A 533 10.77 9.45 54.28
CA LYS A 533 11.82 8.95 53.37
C LYS A 533 11.55 7.52 52.88
N ASN A 534 11.03 6.65 53.75
CA ASN A 534 10.65 5.30 53.36
C ASN A 534 9.42 5.30 52.45
N ASP A 535 8.38 6.07 52.80
CA ASP A 535 7.17 6.22 51.98
C ASP A 535 7.52 6.79 50.59
N LEU A 536 8.45 7.76 50.53
CA LEU A 536 8.99 8.31 49.29
C LEU A 536 9.73 7.26 48.46
N ARG A 537 10.62 6.47 49.09
CA ARG A 537 11.34 5.40 48.40
C ARG A 537 10.37 4.39 47.79
N GLU A 538 9.35 3.97 48.54
CA GLU A 538 8.35 3.01 48.08
C GLU A 538 7.52 3.57 46.91
N ALA A 539 7.06 4.82 47.02
CA ALA A 539 6.34 5.49 45.93
C ALA A 539 7.21 5.69 44.67
N TYR A 540 8.47 6.07 44.85
CA TYR A 540 9.44 6.27 43.77
C TYR A 540 9.77 4.95 43.05
N GLN A 541 10.03 3.88 43.81
CA GLN A 541 10.24 2.55 43.27
C GLN A 541 9.00 2.01 42.56
N GLY A 542 7.80 2.27 43.10
CA GLY A 542 6.54 1.93 42.46
C GLY A 542 6.38 2.59 41.09
N GLU A 543 6.72 3.88 40.97
CA GLU A 543 6.65 4.60 39.70
C GLU A 543 7.71 4.14 38.70
N LEU A 544 8.97 3.97 39.13
CA LEU A 544 10.00 3.39 38.26
C LEU A 544 9.66 1.97 37.81
N SER A 545 9.02 1.17 38.66
CA SER A 545 8.57 -0.19 38.30
C SER A 545 7.48 -0.17 37.23
N ARG A 546 6.56 0.81 37.29
CA ARG A 546 5.56 1.05 36.23
C ARG A 546 6.21 1.46 34.91
N LEU A 547 7.15 2.41 34.94
CA LEU A 547 7.89 2.84 33.76
C LEU A 547 8.72 1.68 33.16
N MET A 548 9.32 0.84 34.01
CA MET A 548 10.03 -0.36 33.59
C MET A 548 9.11 -1.36 32.91
N ALA A 549 7.89 -1.57 33.43
CA ALA A 549 6.90 -2.43 32.78
C ALA A 549 6.53 -1.91 31.39
N GLN A 550 6.28 -0.61 31.26
CA GLN A 550 6.02 0.04 29.97
C GLN A 550 7.21 -0.09 28.99
N ALA A 551 8.44 0.11 29.47
CA ALA A 551 9.64 -0.09 28.65
C ALA A 551 9.82 -1.56 28.21
N ARG A 552 9.44 -2.53 29.04
CA ARG A 552 9.47 -3.97 28.69
C ARG A 552 8.45 -4.30 27.61
N ASP A 553 7.24 -3.75 27.70
CA ASP A 553 6.20 -3.95 26.69
C ASP A 553 6.62 -3.38 25.32
N LEU A 554 7.39 -2.30 25.31
CA LEU A 554 7.98 -1.70 24.10
C LEU A 554 9.21 -2.46 23.58
N GLY A 555 9.91 -3.20 24.46
CA GLY A 555 11.12 -3.96 24.12
C GLY A 555 12.39 -3.12 23.94
N ASP A 556 12.46 -1.91 24.52
CA ASP A 556 13.63 -1.02 24.37
C ASP A 556 14.69 -1.27 25.45
N THR A 557 15.87 -1.73 25.02
CA THR A 557 16.99 -2.07 25.92
C THR A 557 17.65 -0.86 26.58
N GLU A 558 17.65 0.30 25.93
CA GLU A 558 18.30 1.51 26.46
C GLU A 558 17.46 2.12 27.59
N ALA A 559 16.15 2.22 27.37
CA ALA A 559 15.22 2.69 28.37
C ALA A 559 15.18 1.74 29.58
N LEU A 560 15.19 0.43 29.34
CA LEU A 560 15.26 -0.57 30.39
C LEU A 560 16.54 -0.46 31.22
N SER A 561 17.70 -0.33 30.58
CA SER A 561 18.98 -0.17 31.26
C SER A 561 19.01 1.08 32.14
N TYR A 562 18.53 2.22 31.60
CA TYR A 562 18.47 3.47 32.35
C TYR A 562 17.56 3.38 33.58
N ILE A 563 16.33 2.87 33.39
CA ILE A 563 15.34 2.74 34.47
C ILE A 563 15.82 1.74 35.53
N GLN A 564 16.43 0.62 35.11
CA GLN A 564 17.00 -0.37 36.03
C GLN A 564 18.15 0.21 36.86
N THR A 565 19.02 1.00 36.23
CA THR A 565 20.10 1.72 36.92
C THR A 565 19.53 2.75 37.92
N ALA A 566 18.47 3.46 37.56
CA ALA A 566 17.80 4.39 38.47
C ALA A 566 17.15 3.68 39.67
N LEU A 567 16.61 2.48 39.45
CA LEU A 567 16.01 1.65 40.48
C LEU A 567 17.06 1.16 41.49
N VAL A 568 18.23 0.72 41.02
CA VAL A 568 19.38 0.35 41.89
C VAL A 568 19.85 1.54 42.73
N HIS A 569 19.97 2.74 42.13
CA HIS A 569 20.38 3.93 42.88
C HIS A 569 19.39 4.31 44.00
N SER A 570 18.09 4.06 43.80
CA SER A 570 17.04 4.30 44.80
C SER A 570 17.17 3.44 46.06
N GLU A 571 17.68 2.21 45.92
CA GLU A 571 17.95 1.30 47.04
C GLU A 571 19.03 1.89 47.96
N SER A 572 20.08 2.46 47.35
CA SER A 572 21.14 3.22 48.04
C SER A 572 20.71 4.60 48.58
N GLY A 573 19.45 5.02 48.37
CA GLY A 573 18.91 6.29 48.87
C GLY A 573 19.23 7.53 48.01
N LEU A 574 19.74 7.32 46.79
CA LEU A 574 19.89 8.36 45.78
C LEU A 574 18.64 8.39 44.90
N PHE A 575 18.10 9.58 44.60
CA PHE A 575 16.89 9.74 43.79
C PHE A 575 17.23 10.44 42.46
N PRO A 576 17.53 9.68 41.38
CA PRO A 576 17.68 10.23 40.04
C PRO A 576 16.44 11.00 39.58
N SER A 577 16.57 11.85 38.56
CA SER A 577 15.42 12.60 38.07
C SER A 577 14.38 11.68 37.41
N LEU A 578 13.15 11.69 37.94
CA LEU A 578 12.03 11.02 37.27
C LEU A 578 11.70 11.67 35.93
N THR A 579 11.92 12.98 35.74
CA THR A 579 11.66 13.61 34.44
C THR A 579 12.56 13.02 33.36
N ALA A 580 13.83 12.75 33.68
CA ALA A 580 14.75 12.11 32.74
C ALA A 580 14.30 10.68 32.41
N ALA A 581 13.80 9.91 33.39
CA ALA A 581 13.24 8.58 33.12
C ALA A 581 12.00 8.63 32.21
N HIS A 582 11.12 9.62 32.40
CA HIS A 582 9.96 9.84 31.52
C HIS A 582 10.38 10.30 30.11
N GLU A 583 11.41 11.14 29.99
CA GLU A 583 11.97 11.57 28.69
C GLU A 583 12.58 10.41 27.92
N VAL A 584 13.36 9.56 28.61
CA VAL A 584 13.92 8.34 28.01
C VAL A 584 12.80 7.41 27.55
N LEU A 585 11.76 7.21 28.35
CA LEU A 585 10.61 6.40 27.94
C LEU A 585 9.84 7.04 26.78
N ALA A 586 9.61 8.35 26.79
CA ALA A 586 8.96 9.06 25.69
C ALA A 586 9.75 8.92 24.38
N SER A 587 11.08 9.02 24.45
CA SER A 587 11.95 8.76 23.28
C SER A 587 11.85 7.31 22.79
N ALA A 588 11.68 6.33 23.69
CA ALA A 588 11.48 4.94 23.33
C ALA A 588 10.12 4.72 22.66
N VAL A 589 9.06 5.38 23.14
CA VAL A 589 7.73 5.35 22.52
C VAL A 589 7.78 5.90 21.09
N GLU A 590 8.45 7.04 20.86
CA GLU A 590 8.57 7.61 19.51
C GLU A 590 9.39 6.73 18.57
N ARG A 591 10.49 6.13 19.05
CA ARG A 591 11.25 5.14 18.28
C ARG A 591 10.39 3.93 17.91
N TYR A 592 9.58 3.44 18.84
CA TYR A 592 8.66 2.34 18.58
C TYR A 592 7.54 2.72 17.60
N ARG A 593 6.99 3.94 17.69
CA ARG A 593 6.02 4.49 16.72
C ARG A 593 6.62 4.59 15.32
N ALA A 594 7.86 5.08 15.18
CA ALA A 594 8.57 5.12 13.91
C ALA A 594 8.83 3.70 13.34
N LYS A 595 9.05 2.70 14.20
CA LYS A 595 9.10 1.29 13.79
C LYS A 595 7.74 0.80 13.30
N GLN A 596 6.66 1.09 14.02
CA GLN A 596 5.30 0.71 13.64
C GLN A 596 4.85 1.36 12.33
N LEU A 597 5.23 2.61 12.04
CA LEU A 597 4.97 3.24 10.75
C LEU A 597 5.67 2.51 9.60
N ARG A 598 6.93 2.08 9.81
CA ARG A 598 7.66 1.27 8.81
C ARG A 598 6.98 -0.08 8.60
N GLU A 599 6.59 -0.75 9.69
CA GLU A 599 5.85 -2.01 9.62
C GLU A 599 4.49 -1.83 8.92
N LEU A 600 3.77 -0.74 9.19
CA LEU A 600 2.50 -0.41 8.53
C LEU A 600 2.71 -0.21 7.04
N HIS A 601 3.67 0.63 6.64
CA HIS A 601 3.96 0.88 5.24
C HIS A 601 4.38 -0.39 4.49
N GLN A 602 5.16 -1.26 5.15
CA GLN A 602 5.50 -2.57 4.59
C GLN A 602 4.25 -3.44 4.40
N LEU A 603 3.38 -3.52 5.41
CA LEU A 603 2.14 -4.28 5.32
C LEU A 603 1.21 -3.73 4.23
N GLU A 604 1.05 -2.41 4.12
CA GLU A 604 0.26 -1.76 3.06
C GLU A 604 0.82 -2.09 1.68
N THR A 605 2.13 -2.03 1.51
CA THR A 605 2.79 -2.33 0.23
C THR A 605 2.64 -3.80 -0.17
N GLU A 606 2.81 -4.72 0.78
CA GLU A 606 2.69 -6.16 0.53
C GLU A 606 1.24 -6.59 0.32
N SER A 607 0.29 -6.00 1.06
CA SER A 607 -1.13 -6.32 0.99
C SER A 607 -1.77 -5.89 -0.34
N ARG A 608 -1.30 -4.81 -0.97
CA ARG A 608 -1.77 -4.36 -2.30
C ARG A 608 -1.70 -5.45 -3.37
N ARG A 609 -0.75 -6.39 -3.25
CA ARG A 609 -0.62 -7.52 -4.18
C ARG A 609 -1.84 -8.45 -4.16
N TYR A 610 -2.60 -8.43 -3.07
CA TYR A 610 -3.77 -9.27 -2.82
C TYR A 610 -5.09 -8.48 -2.84
N ALA A 611 -5.08 -7.24 -3.37
CA ALA A 611 -6.26 -6.36 -3.38
C ALA A 611 -7.49 -6.93 -4.13
N HIS A 612 -7.27 -7.89 -5.03
CA HIS A 612 -8.31 -8.59 -5.77
C HIS A 612 -9.08 -9.63 -4.94
N ALA A 613 -8.53 -10.07 -3.80
CA ALA A 613 -9.18 -11.07 -2.95
C ALA A 613 -10.32 -10.43 -2.13
N PRO A 614 -11.50 -11.07 -2.00
CA PRO A 614 -12.60 -10.53 -1.20
C PRO A 614 -12.24 -10.38 0.29
N GLU A 615 -11.38 -11.24 0.80
CA GLU A 615 -10.86 -11.21 2.18
C GLU A 615 -9.93 -10.01 2.45
N PHE A 616 -9.49 -9.29 1.41
CA PHE A 616 -8.68 -8.07 1.54
C PHE A 616 -9.43 -6.93 2.25
N ALA A 617 -10.76 -6.88 2.17
CA ALA A 617 -11.56 -5.83 2.81
C ALA A 617 -11.33 -5.77 4.34
N GLU A 618 -11.20 -6.93 4.98
CA GLU A 618 -10.90 -7.03 6.42
C GLU A 618 -9.50 -6.50 6.73
N LEU A 619 -8.49 -6.91 5.95
CA LEU A 619 -7.11 -6.42 6.10
C LEU A 619 -7.02 -4.91 5.87
N SER A 620 -7.74 -4.39 4.88
CA SER A 620 -7.82 -2.95 4.60
C SER A 620 -8.41 -2.17 5.78
N SER A 621 -9.44 -2.70 6.43
CA SER A 621 -10.02 -2.05 7.63
C SER A 621 -9.05 -2.02 8.82
N LEU A 622 -8.27 -3.10 9.03
CA LEU A 622 -7.25 -3.15 10.07
C LEU A 622 -6.09 -2.18 9.80
N LEU A 623 -5.68 -2.06 8.54
CA LEU A 623 -4.68 -1.10 8.09
C LEU A 623 -5.13 0.34 8.33
N GLN A 624 -6.36 0.67 7.94
CA GLN A 624 -6.94 1.99 8.17
C GLN A 624 -7.05 2.33 9.66
N ALA A 625 -7.44 1.37 10.50
CA ALA A 625 -7.47 1.56 11.95
C ALA A 625 -6.07 1.79 12.54
N ALA A 626 -5.07 1.01 12.11
CA ALA A 626 -3.69 1.19 12.53
C ALA A 626 -3.11 2.55 12.09
N LYS A 627 -3.45 3.01 10.87
CA LYS A 627 -3.10 4.34 10.38
C LYS A 627 -3.78 5.44 11.20
N ALA A 628 -5.05 5.28 11.56
CA ALA A 628 -5.77 6.21 12.44
C ALA A 628 -5.14 6.31 13.84
N ASP A 629 -4.75 5.17 14.43
CA ASP A 629 -4.06 5.16 15.73
C ASP A 629 -2.72 5.92 15.65
N LEU A 630 -1.91 5.65 14.62
CA LEU A 630 -0.59 6.27 14.46
C LEU A 630 -0.69 7.76 14.13
N THR A 631 -1.67 8.19 13.33
CA THR A 631 -1.91 9.62 13.06
C THR A 631 -2.43 10.36 14.29
N ALA A 632 -3.16 9.68 15.18
CA ALA A 632 -3.60 10.22 16.47
C ALA A 632 -2.50 10.29 17.54
N GLY A 633 -1.26 9.87 17.23
CA GLY A 633 -0.16 9.84 18.20
C GLY A 633 -0.17 8.62 19.14
N GLN A 634 -0.99 7.61 18.85
CA GLN A 634 -1.10 6.39 19.64
C GLN A 634 -0.32 5.24 19.00
N LEU A 635 -0.04 4.19 19.77
CA LEU A 635 0.55 2.97 19.25
C LEU A 635 -0.51 2.12 18.54
N ALA A 636 -0.19 1.61 17.35
CA ALA A 636 -1.08 0.77 16.58
C ALA A 636 -1.30 -0.58 17.28
N ARG A 637 -2.55 -0.92 17.55
CA ARG A 637 -2.92 -2.16 18.26
C ARG A 637 -3.11 -3.37 17.32
N GLY A 638 -3.49 -3.12 16.07
CA GLY A 638 -3.89 -4.13 15.09
C GLY A 638 -2.79 -4.69 14.18
N LEU A 639 -1.57 -4.15 14.21
CA LEU A 639 -0.50 -4.51 13.25
C LEU A 639 -0.19 -6.02 13.21
N LYS A 640 -0.11 -6.67 14.38
CA LYS A 640 0.14 -8.13 14.46
C LYS A 640 -0.97 -8.95 13.80
N GLN A 641 -2.23 -8.53 13.99
CA GLN A 641 -3.38 -9.18 13.36
C GLN A 641 -3.37 -8.95 11.84
N GLY A 642 -2.97 -7.76 11.39
CA GLY A 642 -2.76 -7.46 9.97
C GLY A 642 -1.75 -8.40 9.32
N TRP A 643 -0.59 -8.63 9.95
CA TRP A 643 0.41 -9.59 9.48
C TRP A 643 -0.13 -11.02 9.41
N LEU A 644 -0.84 -11.47 10.44
CA LEU A 644 -1.49 -12.79 10.44
C LEU A 644 -2.49 -12.95 9.30
N ARG A 645 -3.30 -11.91 9.00
CA ARG A 645 -4.29 -11.95 7.92
C ARG A 645 -3.62 -11.93 6.55
N LEU A 646 -2.54 -11.16 6.38
CA LEU A 646 -1.72 -11.17 5.16
C LEU A 646 -1.11 -12.55 4.91
N GLU A 647 -0.63 -13.22 5.97
CA GLU A 647 -0.08 -14.57 5.85
C GLU A 647 -1.15 -15.61 5.49
N ALA A 648 -2.36 -15.49 6.05
CA ALA A 648 -3.49 -16.32 5.65
C ALA A 648 -3.85 -16.14 4.15
N LEU A 649 -3.87 -14.90 3.66
CA LEU A 649 -4.09 -14.58 2.25
C LEU A 649 -2.99 -15.19 1.35
N ARG A 650 -1.72 -15.11 1.77
CA ARG A 650 -0.60 -15.73 1.06
C ARG A 650 -0.77 -17.24 0.94
N GLN A 651 -1.13 -17.90 2.04
CA GLN A 651 -1.33 -19.35 2.05
C GLN A 651 -2.50 -19.75 1.14
N GLN A 652 -3.60 -19.02 1.18
CA GLN A 652 -4.75 -19.27 0.30
C GLN A 652 -4.39 -19.06 -1.18
N SER A 653 -3.67 -17.98 -1.50
CA SER A 653 -3.20 -17.71 -2.87
C SER A 653 -2.23 -18.79 -3.35
N ALA A 654 -1.30 -19.25 -2.50
CA ALA A 654 -0.39 -20.33 -2.82
C ALA A 654 -1.12 -21.65 -3.09
N GLN A 655 -2.13 -22.00 -2.27
CA GLN A 655 -2.97 -23.19 -2.49
C GLN A 655 -3.72 -23.12 -3.82
N GLN A 656 -4.27 -21.95 -4.17
CA GLN A 656 -4.92 -21.74 -5.46
C GLN A 656 -3.93 -21.88 -6.62
N ALA A 657 -2.72 -21.34 -6.47
CA ALA A 657 -1.65 -21.45 -7.46
C ALA A 657 -1.20 -22.91 -7.67
N GLU A 658 -1.08 -23.71 -6.60
CA GLU A 658 -0.76 -25.14 -6.71
C GLU A 658 -1.82 -25.93 -7.48
N SER A 659 -3.09 -25.52 -7.40
CA SER A 659 -4.20 -26.17 -8.12
C SER A 659 -4.24 -25.84 -9.62
N PHE A 660 -3.48 -24.84 -10.09
CA PHE A 660 -3.56 -24.32 -11.46
C PHE A 660 -3.17 -25.35 -12.52
N LEU A 661 -1.95 -25.90 -12.44
CA LEU A 661 -1.43 -26.81 -13.45
C LEU A 661 -2.27 -28.10 -13.59
N PRO A 662 -2.66 -28.80 -12.50
CA PRO A 662 -3.51 -29.98 -12.61
C PRO A 662 -4.89 -29.68 -13.23
N ARG A 663 -5.48 -28.53 -12.92
CA ARG A 663 -6.77 -28.11 -13.50
C ARG A 663 -6.63 -27.76 -14.98
N LEU A 664 -5.55 -27.08 -15.37
CA LEU A 664 -5.26 -26.79 -16.77
C LEU A 664 -5.08 -28.07 -17.59
N ASP A 665 -4.34 -29.07 -17.08
CA ASP A 665 -4.16 -30.37 -17.73
C ASP A 665 -5.50 -31.09 -17.93
N LEU A 666 -6.35 -31.08 -16.90
CA LEU A 666 -7.70 -31.65 -16.98
C LEU A 666 -8.55 -30.92 -18.03
N ALA A 667 -8.55 -29.59 -18.03
CA ALA A 667 -9.32 -28.79 -18.99
C ALA A 667 -8.87 -29.02 -20.44
N LEU A 668 -7.55 -29.07 -20.69
CA LEU A 668 -7.00 -29.38 -22.02
C LEU A 668 -7.39 -30.78 -22.50
N SER A 669 -7.33 -31.79 -21.63
CA SER A 669 -7.76 -33.16 -21.97
C SER A 669 -9.26 -33.26 -22.26
N THR A 670 -10.07 -32.46 -21.55
CA THR A 670 -11.53 -32.39 -21.75
C THR A 670 -11.89 -31.69 -23.07
N PHE A 671 -11.09 -30.71 -23.49
CA PHE A 671 -11.31 -29.96 -24.72
C PHE A 671 -10.99 -30.76 -26.00
N GLU A 672 -10.01 -31.66 -25.97
CA GLU A 672 -9.57 -32.42 -27.16
C GLU A 672 -10.71 -33.09 -27.98
N PRO A 673 -11.67 -33.81 -27.37
CA PRO A 673 -12.82 -34.35 -28.11
C PRO A 673 -13.83 -33.29 -28.53
N LEU A 674 -13.98 -32.21 -27.76
CA LEU A 674 -14.96 -31.14 -27.95
C LEU A 674 -14.55 -30.15 -29.04
N ALA A 675 -13.25 -30.03 -29.33
CA ALA A 675 -12.69 -29.14 -30.36
C ALA A 675 -13.24 -29.41 -31.78
N ARG A 676 -13.88 -30.57 -32.00
CA ARG A 676 -14.54 -30.93 -33.27
C ARG A 676 -15.88 -30.21 -33.48
N LEU A 677 -16.47 -29.66 -32.42
CA LEU A 677 -17.68 -28.85 -32.51
C LEU A 677 -17.33 -27.50 -33.13
N ASN A 678 -18.08 -27.11 -34.17
CA ASN A 678 -17.90 -25.84 -34.87
C ASN A 678 -18.79 -24.75 -34.26
N SER A 679 -18.74 -24.59 -32.93
CA SER A 679 -19.45 -23.56 -32.17
C SER A 679 -18.51 -22.43 -31.77
N ASP A 680 -19.05 -21.22 -31.59
CA ASP A 680 -18.26 -20.05 -31.17
C ASP A 680 -17.64 -20.27 -29.78
N ASP A 681 -18.33 -21.00 -28.90
CA ASP A 681 -17.85 -21.36 -27.56
C ASP A 681 -16.66 -22.32 -27.61
N SER A 682 -16.62 -23.24 -28.58
CA SER A 682 -15.47 -24.14 -28.82
C SER A 682 -14.22 -23.35 -29.24
N HIS A 683 -14.40 -22.36 -30.13
CA HIS A 683 -13.31 -21.46 -30.52
C HIS A 683 -12.85 -20.57 -29.35
N MET A 684 -13.78 -20.10 -28.51
CA MET A 684 -13.45 -19.29 -27.33
C MET A 684 -12.69 -20.10 -26.28
N ALA A 685 -13.18 -21.29 -25.92
CA ALA A 685 -12.52 -22.18 -24.97
C ALA A 685 -11.12 -22.59 -25.45
N GLY A 686 -10.97 -22.95 -26.72
CA GLY A 686 -9.68 -23.29 -27.32
C GLY A 686 -8.68 -22.14 -27.29
N ARG A 687 -9.14 -20.90 -27.53
CA ARG A 687 -8.29 -19.70 -27.43
C ARG A 687 -7.80 -19.45 -26.00
N ILE A 688 -8.70 -19.51 -25.02
CA ILE A 688 -8.34 -19.31 -23.60
C ILE A 688 -7.36 -20.39 -23.16
N LEU A 689 -7.64 -21.67 -23.43
CA LEU A 689 -6.77 -22.78 -23.04
C LEU A 689 -5.41 -22.74 -23.73
N SER A 690 -5.34 -22.38 -25.02
CA SER A 690 -4.06 -22.22 -25.73
C SER A 690 -3.22 -21.08 -25.14
N HIS A 691 -3.86 -19.97 -24.76
CA HIS A 691 -3.18 -18.89 -24.06
C HIS A 691 -2.66 -19.37 -22.69
N LEU A 692 -3.49 -20.02 -21.87
CA LEU A 692 -3.08 -20.53 -20.56
C LEU A 692 -1.93 -21.55 -20.66
N ASP A 693 -1.97 -22.43 -21.66
CA ASP A 693 -0.92 -23.42 -21.94
C ASP A 693 0.42 -22.75 -22.28
N SER A 694 0.38 -21.67 -23.07
CA SER A 694 1.58 -20.88 -23.40
C SER A 694 2.22 -20.18 -22.19
N GLN A 695 1.46 -19.98 -21.10
CA GLN A 695 1.91 -19.28 -19.89
C GLN A 695 2.34 -20.21 -18.74
N ARG A 696 2.39 -21.53 -18.95
CA ARG A 696 2.76 -22.51 -17.90
C ARG A 696 4.05 -22.18 -17.16
N GLU A 697 5.11 -21.84 -17.89
CA GLU A 697 6.42 -21.53 -17.29
C GLU A 697 6.46 -20.15 -16.62
N ALA A 698 5.61 -19.23 -17.07
CA ALA A 698 5.54 -17.86 -16.55
C ALA A 698 4.72 -17.79 -15.25
N PHE A 699 3.74 -18.67 -15.06
CA PHE A 699 2.78 -18.64 -13.94
C PHE A 699 3.43 -18.42 -12.55
N ASN A 700 4.55 -19.09 -12.26
CA ASN A 700 5.24 -18.98 -10.96
C ASN A 700 6.08 -17.70 -10.79
N ARG A 701 6.29 -16.92 -11.86
CA ARG A 701 7.12 -15.70 -11.85
C ARG A 701 6.28 -14.41 -11.80
N VAL A 702 5.00 -14.56 -12.08
CA VAL A 702 3.97 -13.53 -12.25
C VAL A 702 3.45 -13.07 -10.88
N SER A 703 2.75 -11.92 -10.83
CA SER A 703 2.12 -11.41 -9.62
C SER A 703 0.94 -12.23 -9.14
N PRO A 704 0.63 -12.22 -7.83
CA PRO A 704 -0.60 -12.85 -7.33
C PRO A 704 -1.86 -12.34 -8.02
N ALA A 705 -1.89 -11.06 -8.41
CA ALA A 705 -2.99 -10.47 -9.17
C ALA A 705 -3.16 -11.12 -10.54
N MET A 706 -2.07 -11.22 -11.31
CA MET A 706 -2.12 -11.85 -12.62
C MET A 706 -2.30 -13.38 -12.52
N GLN A 707 -1.79 -14.04 -11.48
CA GLN A 707 -2.13 -15.44 -11.18
C GLN A 707 -3.63 -15.62 -10.95
N HIS A 708 -4.27 -14.70 -10.22
CA HIS A 708 -5.71 -14.70 -10.02
C HIS A 708 -6.49 -14.46 -11.33
N GLU A 709 -6.00 -13.58 -12.20
CA GLU A 709 -6.57 -13.39 -13.54
C GLU A 709 -6.49 -14.67 -14.39
N LEU A 710 -5.34 -15.33 -14.42
CA LEU A 710 -5.15 -16.61 -15.13
C LEU A 710 -6.04 -17.72 -14.55
N LEU A 711 -6.19 -17.78 -13.22
CA LEU A 711 -7.11 -18.71 -12.54
C LEU A 711 -8.58 -18.41 -12.87
N THR A 712 -8.93 -17.13 -13.05
CA THR A 712 -10.28 -16.70 -13.45
C THR A 712 -10.55 -17.06 -14.91
N ALA A 713 -9.57 -16.85 -15.80
CA ALA A 713 -9.65 -17.30 -17.18
C ALA A 713 -9.77 -18.83 -17.29
N LEU A 714 -9.04 -19.58 -16.45
CA LEU A 714 -9.18 -21.03 -16.37
C LEU A 714 -10.59 -21.43 -15.93
N ARG A 715 -11.16 -20.76 -14.92
CA ARG A 715 -12.55 -21.02 -14.49
C ARG A 715 -13.55 -20.72 -15.61
N GLN A 716 -13.38 -19.63 -16.35
CA GLN A 716 -14.21 -19.32 -17.51
C GLN A 716 -14.12 -20.40 -18.59
N ALA A 717 -12.91 -20.91 -18.86
CA ALA A 717 -12.74 -22.02 -19.80
C ALA A 717 -13.43 -23.30 -19.30
N GLU A 718 -13.31 -23.63 -18.01
CA GLU A 718 -14.00 -24.77 -17.41
C GLU A 718 -15.53 -24.66 -17.56
N GLU A 719 -16.11 -23.48 -17.29
CA GLU A 719 -17.55 -23.22 -17.47
C GLU A 719 -17.98 -23.41 -18.94
N LEU A 720 -17.21 -22.90 -19.91
CA LEU A 720 -17.48 -23.12 -21.33
C LEU A 720 -17.36 -24.59 -21.73
N LEU A 721 -16.41 -25.33 -21.16
CA LEU A 721 -16.24 -26.76 -21.41
C LEU A 721 -17.42 -27.58 -20.89
N GLU A 722 -18.05 -27.18 -19.78
CA GLU A 722 -19.27 -27.83 -19.29
C GLU A 722 -20.42 -27.65 -20.27
N VAL A 723 -20.64 -26.44 -20.78
CA VAL A 723 -21.67 -26.15 -21.78
C VAL A 723 -21.40 -26.95 -23.07
N LEU A 724 -20.16 -26.94 -23.56
CA LEU A 724 -19.77 -27.69 -24.76
C LEU A 724 -19.91 -29.21 -24.59
N ARG A 725 -19.66 -29.73 -23.38
CA ARG A 725 -19.88 -31.14 -23.08
C ARG A 725 -21.35 -31.49 -23.17
N ASP A 726 -22.23 -30.65 -22.62
CA ASP A 726 -23.68 -30.87 -22.70
C ASP A 726 -24.17 -30.82 -24.16
N GLU A 727 -23.63 -29.89 -24.98
CA GLU A 727 -23.90 -29.84 -26.43
C GLU A 727 -23.38 -31.08 -27.18
N TYR A 728 -22.18 -31.55 -26.84
CA TYR A 728 -21.61 -32.75 -27.42
C TYR A 728 -22.42 -34.00 -27.07
N GLU A 729 -22.87 -34.13 -25.82
CA GLU A 729 -23.72 -35.23 -25.37
C GLU A 729 -25.11 -35.17 -26.03
N ALA A 730 -25.71 -33.98 -26.18
CA ALA A 730 -26.96 -33.80 -26.90
C ALA A 730 -26.85 -34.17 -28.39
N THR A 731 -25.80 -33.71 -29.08
CA THR A 731 -25.56 -34.04 -30.49
C THR A 731 -25.28 -35.54 -30.69
N ARG A 732 -24.54 -36.16 -29.76
CA ARG A 732 -24.32 -37.60 -29.75
C ARG A 732 -25.62 -38.38 -29.50
N ALA A 733 -26.46 -37.95 -28.56
CA ALA A 733 -27.74 -38.59 -28.29
C ALA A 733 -28.69 -38.52 -29.50
N VAL A 734 -28.72 -37.39 -30.22
CA VAL A 734 -29.47 -37.26 -31.49
C VAL A 734 -28.90 -38.17 -32.57
N ALA A 735 -27.57 -38.24 -32.71
CA ALA A 735 -26.93 -39.14 -33.66
C ALA A 735 -27.22 -40.62 -33.34
N ASP A 736 -27.13 -41.01 -32.06
CA ASP A 736 -27.44 -42.36 -31.59
C ASP A 736 -28.92 -42.69 -31.79
N GLN A 737 -29.84 -41.72 -31.61
CA GLN A 737 -31.27 -41.89 -31.92
C GLN A 737 -31.54 -42.03 -33.43
N LEU A 738 -30.84 -41.29 -34.28
CA LEU A 738 -30.95 -41.39 -35.74
C LEU A 738 -30.35 -42.69 -36.31
N VAL A 739 -29.43 -43.32 -35.58
CA VAL A 739 -28.84 -44.63 -35.92
C VAL A 739 -29.66 -45.79 -35.35
N ALA A 740 -30.24 -45.61 -34.15
CA ALA A 740 -31.08 -46.62 -33.49
C ALA A 740 -32.52 -46.66 -34.03
N SER A 741 -33.04 -45.53 -34.51
CA SER A 741 -34.23 -45.51 -35.36
C SER A 741 -33.77 -45.73 -36.79
N ASN A 742 -34.28 -46.74 -37.49
CA ASN A 742 -34.08 -46.92 -38.93
C ASN A 742 -34.81 -45.81 -39.75
N ALA A 743 -34.76 -44.55 -39.30
CA ALA A 743 -35.49 -43.43 -39.87
C ALA A 743 -35.00 -43.05 -41.28
N ILE A 744 -33.79 -43.45 -41.65
CA ILE A 744 -33.27 -43.29 -43.01
C ILE A 744 -33.90 -44.33 -43.96
N ASP A 745 -34.24 -45.53 -43.48
CA ASP A 745 -34.97 -46.54 -44.26
C ASP A 745 -36.48 -46.22 -44.33
N ASP A 746 -37.07 -45.65 -43.27
CA ASP A 746 -38.48 -45.22 -43.28
C ASP A 746 -38.72 -43.97 -44.17
N LEU A 747 -37.72 -43.11 -44.37
CA LEU A 747 -37.82 -41.95 -45.29
C LEU A 747 -37.70 -42.33 -46.77
N LEU A 748 -37.16 -43.51 -47.10
CA LEU A 748 -37.04 -44.02 -48.47
C LEU A 748 -38.18 -44.97 -48.87
N GLY A 749 -39.05 -45.36 -47.93
CA GLY A 749 -40.25 -46.18 -48.17
C GLY A 749 -41.54 -45.42 -48.53
N LEU A 750 -41.51 -44.08 -48.62
CA LEU A 750 -42.70 -43.22 -48.78
C LEU A 750 -43.11 -42.94 -50.24
N PHE A 751 -43.23 -44.00 -51.06
CA PHE A 751 -43.98 -43.94 -52.32
C PHE A 751 -44.91 -45.15 -52.47
N ASP A 752 -45.94 -45.23 -51.61
CA ASP A 752 -47.28 -45.73 -52.01
C ASP A 752 -48.34 -45.34 -50.96
N ALA A 753 -49.48 -44.84 -51.45
CA ALA A 753 -50.59 -44.14 -50.78
C ALA A 753 -51.44 -44.99 -49.79
N PRO A 754 -52.52 -44.51 -49.11
CA PRO A 754 -53.19 -43.18 -49.14
C PRO A 754 -53.54 -42.55 -47.77
N SER A 755 -53.97 -41.28 -47.81
CA SER A 755 -54.50 -40.51 -46.66
C SER A 755 -55.67 -41.18 -45.92
N PRO A 756 -55.76 -41.00 -44.60
CA PRO A 756 -57.03 -41.00 -43.88
C PRO A 756 -57.41 -39.59 -43.39
N GLU A 757 -58.70 -39.30 -43.49
CA GLU A 757 -59.38 -38.08 -43.03
C GLU A 757 -59.23 -37.86 -41.51
N PRO A 758 -59.25 -36.60 -41.02
CA PRO A 758 -59.17 -36.32 -39.60
C PRO A 758 -60.50 -36.59 -38.90
N VAL A 759 -60.47 -37.50 -37.93
CA VAL A 759 -61.54 -37.71 -36.95
C VAL A 759 -61.49 -36.58 -35.93
N LEU A 760 -62.52 -35.73 -35.91
CA LEU A 760 -62.73 -34.70 -34.90
C LEU A 760 -63.04 -35.35 -33.54
N VAL A 761 -62.05 -35.36 -32.64
CA VAL A 761 -62.27 -35.59 -31.21
C VAL A 761 -62.55 -34.24 -30.55
N ARG A 762 -63.78 -34.05 -30.07
CA ARG A 762 -64.17 -32.88 -29.27
C ARG A 762 -63.34 -32.84 -27.98
N GLY A 763 -62.64 -31.72 -27.76
CA GLY A 763 -62.13 -31.36 -26.43
C GLY A 763 -60.67 -30.87 -26.34
N ARG A 764 -59.89 -30.88 -27.43
CA ARG A 764 -58.57 -30.21 -27.51
C ARG A 764 -58.39 -29.67 -28.91
N HIS A 765 -58.06 -28.39 -29.05
CA HIS A 765 -57.90 -27.78 -30.36
C HIS A 765 -56.41 -27.87 -30.77
N PRO A 766 -56.04 -28.70 -31.76
CA PRO A 766 -54.63 -28.95 -32.09
C PRO A 766 -53.89 -27.65 -32.47
N ALA A 767 -54.58 -26.72 -33.13
CA ALA A 767 -53.99 -25.42 -33.47
C ALA A 767 -53.63 -24.53 -32.26
N LEU A 768 -54.27 -24.72 -31.10
CA LEU A 768 -53.91 -24.00 -29.87
C LEU A 768 -52.75 -24.68 -29.14
N ASP A 769 -52.69 -26.01 -29.15
CA ASP A 769 -51.59 -26.76 -28.56
C ASP A 769 -50.29 -26.55 -29.37
N ASP A 770 -50.35 -26.60 -30.70
CA ASP A 770 -49.20 -26.31 -31.59
C ASP A 770 -48.66 -24.88 -31.37
N TRP A 771 -49.55 -23.92 -31.16
CA TRP A 771 -49.16 -22.53 -30.86
C TRP A 771 -48.50 -22.40 -29.48
N LEU A 772 -48.97 -23.13 -28.47
CA LEU A 772 -48.38 -23.13 -27.12
C LEU A 772 -47.06 -23.91 -27.05
N ASP A 773 -46.89 -24.97 -27.81
CA ASP A 773 -45.66 -25.77 -27.85
C ASP A 773 -44.46 -24.96 -28.37
N SER A 774 -44.71 -23.99 -29.25
CA SER A 774 -43.73 -22.97 -29.66
C SER A 774 -43.21 -22.11 -28.48
N TYR A 775 -44.01 -21.92 -27.42
CA TYR A 775 -43.58 -21.19 -26.22
C TYR A 775 -42.98 -22.10 -25.17
N LEU A 776 -43.47 -23.33 -25.02
CA LEU A 776 -42.86 -24.33 -24.12
C LEU A 776 -41.46 -24.76 -24.59
N SER A 777 -41.19 -24.69 -25.89
CA SER A 777 -39.86 -24.91 -26.46
C SER A 777 -38.91 -23.72 -26.31
N ALA A 778 -39.36 -22.56 -25.81
CA ALA A 778 -38.51 -21.40 -25.59
C ALA A 778 -37.68 -21.54 -24.29
N PRO A 779 -36.38 -21.18 -24.30
CA PRO A 779 -35.50 -21.37 -23.15
C PRO A 779 -35.98 -20.56 -21.94
N GLY A 780 -36.12 -21.26 -20.80
CA GLY A 780 -36.54 -20.67 -19.51
C GLY A 780 -38.05 -20.62 -19.28
N VAL A 781 -38.90 -21.02 -20.24
CA VAL A 781 -40.35 -21.19 -20.06
C VAL A 781 -40.64 -22.55 -19.44
N ARG A 782 -41.17 -22.55 -18.21
CA ARG A 782 -41.46 -23.78 -17.46
C ARG A 782 -42.86 -24.32 -17.71
N CYS A 783 -43.84 -23.42 -17.83
CA CYS A 783 -45.20 -23.80 -18.19
C CYS A 783 -45.94 -22.66 -18.90
N ALA A 784 -46.86 -23.02 -19.78
CA ALA A 784 -47.75 -22.12 -20.49
C ALA A 784 -49.13 -22.75 -20.62
N ALA A 785 -50.18 -21.95 -20.43
CA ALA A 785 -51.57 -22.42 -20.56
C ALA A 785 -52.54 -21.31 -20.93
N ILE A 786 -53.62 -21.70 -21.61
CA ILE A 786 -54.75 -20.84 -21.95
C ILE A 786 -55.97 -21.30 -21.14
N LEU A 787 -56.57 -20.37 -20.41
CA LEU A 787 -57.69 -20.61 -19.50
C LEU A 787 -58.93 -19.84 -19.96
N SER A 788 -60.10 -20.48 -19.96
CA SER A 788 -61.40 -19.83 -20.24
C SER A 788 -62.39 -20.12 -19.12
N ALA A 789 -62.83 -19.08 -18.39
CA ALA A 789 -63.92 -19.04 -17.40
C ALA A 789 -64.06 -20.16 -16.34
N SER A 790 -63.18 -21.16 -16.31
CA SER A 790 -62.95 -22.21 -15.30
C SER A 790 -62.19 -23.41 -15.89
N GLU A 791 -62.18 -23.59 -17.22
CA GLU A 791 -61.58 -24.74 -17.90
C GLU A 791 -60.26 -24.36 -18.61
N MET A 792 -59.30 -25.28 -18.59
CA MET A 792 -58.05 -25.15 -19.34
C MET A 792 -58.30 -25.59 -20.78
N LEU A 793 -58.18 -24.66 -21.72
CA LEU A 793 -58.45 -24.91 -23.14
C LEU A 793 -57.27 -25.59 -23.85
N ALA A 794 -56.05 -25.23 -23.46
CA ALA A 794 -54.80 -25.74 -24.04
C ALA A 794 -53.61 -25.47 -23.11
N GLY A 795 -52.57 -26.30 -23.19
CA GLY A 795 -51.32 -26.15 -22.43
C GLY A 795 -51.17 -27.03 -21.17
N ARG A 796 -50.05 -26.86 -20.46
CA ARG A 796 -49.62 -27.74 -19.37
C ARG A 796 -49.32 -26.94 -18.10
N LEU A 797 -50.25 -26.95 -17.14
CA LEU A 797 -50.00 -26.53 -15.76
C LEU A 797 -49.82 -27.79 -14.91
N ALA A 798 -48.74 -27.90 -14.13
CA ALA A 798 -48.51 -29.08 -13.30
C ALA A 798 -49.66 -29.27 -12.29
N SER A 799 -50.26 -30.46 -12.27
CA SER A 799 -51.33 -30.85 -11.32
C SER A 799 -50.72 -31.53 -10.08
N PRO A 800 -51.39 -31.51 -8.91
CA PRO A 800 -50.83 -32.07 -7.68
C PRO A 800 -50.90 -33.60 -7.77
N SER A 801 -49.76 -34.26 -7.79
CA SER A 801 -49.67 -35.70 -7.57
C SER A 801 -48.60 -35.99 -6.54
N GLU A 802 -49.04 -36.61 -5.46
CA GLU A 802 -48.22 -37.17 -4.39
C GLU A 802 -47.10 -38.04 -4.97
N LYS A 803 -45.88 -37.89 -4.42
CA LYS A 803 -44.65 -38.68 -4.65
C LYS A 803 -43.64 -38.13 -5.67
N ASN A 804 -43.09 -36.94 -5.44
CA ASN A 804 -41.63 -36.69 -5.57
C ASN A 804 -41.22 -35.31 -4.99
N PRO A 805 -40.09 -35.17 -4.27
CA PRO A 805 -39.62 -33.87 -3.77
C PRO A 805 -38.65 -33.24 -4.77
N ALA A 806 -39.17 -32.67 -5.85
CA ALA A 806 -38.51 -31.59 -6.60
C ALA A 806 -39.33 -30.31 -6.37
N PRO A 807 -38.77 -29.08 -6.46
CA PRO A 807 -39.51 -27.86 -6.14
C PRO A 807 -40.63 -27.65 -7.16
N SER A 808 -41.80 -28.22 -6.88
CA SER A 808 -43.04 -28.03 -7.61
C SER A 808 -43.51 -26.59 -7.37
N CYS A 809 -43.55 -25.80 -8.43
CA CYS A 809 -44.16 -24.47 -8.36
C CYS A 809 -45.68 -24.64 -8.38
N GLU A 810 -46.23 -24.70 -7.17
CA GLU A 810 -47.65 -24.75 -6.90
C GLU A 810 -48.24 -23.33 -7.11
N TYR A 811 -48.93 -23.11 -8.22
CA TYR A 811 -49.77 -21.92 -8.38
C TYR A 811 -51.23 -22.32 -8.29
N PRO A 812 -51.94 -22.03 -7.18
CA PRO A 812 -53.37 -22.25 -7.12
C PRO A 812 -54.05 -21.35 -8.14
N GLN A 813 -54.68 -21.95 -9.16
CA GLN A 813 -55.36 -21.24 -10.25
C GLN A 813 -56.39 -20.23 -9.74
N GLU A 814 -56.97 -20.48 -8.56
CA GLU A 814 -57.89 -19.58 -7.87
C GLU A 814 -57.22 -18.28 -7.39
N ALA A 815 -55.99 -18.35 -6.89
CA ALA A 815 -55.27 -17.17 -6.39
C ALA A 815 -54.86 -16.21 -7.52
N LEU A 816 -54.45 -16.76 -8.67
CA LEU A 816 -54.12 -15.94 -9.84
C LEU A 816 -55.36 -15.23 -10.39
N ARG A 817 -56.52 -15.91 -10.38
CA ARG A 817 -57.81 -15.32 -10.77
C ARG A 817 -58.24 -14.20 -9.82
N GLU A 818 -58.13 -14.41 -8.51
CA GLU A 818 -58.48 -13.39 -7.52
C GLU A 818 -57.58 -12.15 -7.67
N LEU A 819 -56.29 -12.35 -7.93
CA LEU A 819 -55.34 -11.28 -8.16
C LEU A 819 -55.69 -10.45 -9.41
N ILE A 820 -56.01 -11.11 -10.54
CA ILE A 820 -56.42 -10.42 -11.77
C ILE A 820 -57.74 -9.68 -11.58
N ALA A 821 -58.72 -10.28 -10.88
CA ALA A 821 -60.01 -9.64 -10.60
C ALA A 821 -59.84 -8.38 -9.73
N ARG A 822 -59.01 -8.47 -8.67
CA ARG A 822 -58.69 -7.33 -7.80
C ARG A 822 -57.96 -6.21 -8.56
N ILE A 823 -57.02 -6.56 -9.44
CA ILE A 823 -56.25 -5.56 -10.21
C ILE A 823 -57.12 -4.91 -11.28
N THR A 824 -58.05 -5.65 -11.90
CA THR A 824 -59.02 -5.09 -12.84
C THR A 824 -59.97 -4.12 -12.14
N GLN A 825 -60.49 -4.47 -10.95
CA GLN A 825 -61.28 -3.55 -10.13
C GLN A 825 -60.48 -2.30 -9.70
N LEU A 826 -59.17 -2.45 -9.46
CA LEU A 826 -58.28 -1.33 -9.14
C LEU A 826 -58.08 -0.43 -10.36
N GLY A 827 -57.91 -1.00 -11.56
CA GLY A 827 -57.86 -0.28 -12.84
C GLY A 827 -59.12 0.52 -13.13
N ASP A 828 -60.30 -0.05 -12.86
CA ASP A 828 -61.59 0.65 -13.03
C ASP A 828 -61.77 1.80 -12.03
N ARG A 829 -61.35 1.62 -10.77
CA ARG A 829 -61.36 2.69 -9.75
C ARG A 829 -60.41 3.84 -10.08
N LEU A 830 -59.29 3.54 -10.76
CA LEU A 830 -58.30 4.53 -11.19
C LEU A 830 -58.57 5.09 -12.60
N ALA A 831 -59.68 4.70 -13.25
CA ALA A 831 -60.03 5.06 -14.63
C ALA A 831 -58.96 4.67 -15.69
N LEU A 832 -58.14 3.66 -15.40
CA LEU A 832 -57.11 3.12 -16.30
C LEU A 832 -57.64 1.95 -17.16
N GLY A 833 -58.82 1.41 -16.82
CA GLY A 833 -59.44 0.28 -17.49
C GLY A 833 -58.76 -1.07 -17.18
N ALA A 834 -59.21 -2.14 -17.85
CA ALA A 834 -58.70 -3.49 -17.62
C ALA A 834 -57.23 -3.65 -18.07
N PRO A 835 -56.36 -4.29 -17.26
CA PRO A 835 -54.96 -4.47 -17.59
C PRO A 835 -54.79 -5.35 -18.84
N ARG A 836 -53.98 -4.91 -19.81
CA ARG A 836 -53.73 -5.65 -21.06
C ARG A 836 -52.64 -6.72 -20.94
N LEU A 837 -51.74 -6.57 -19.98
CA LEU A 837 -50.62 -7.45 -19.69
C LEU A 837 -50.27 -7.25 -18.21
N LEU A 838 -50.02 -8.35 -17.51
CA LEU A 838 -49.61 -8.34 -16.12
C LEU A 838 -48.38 -9.22 -15.97
N THR A 839 -47.34 -8.67 -15.37
CA THR A 839 -46.08 -9.39 -15.13
C THR A 839 -45.77 -9.34 -13.65
N LEU A 840 -45.56 -10.51 -13.05
CA LEU A 840 -45.21 -10.69 -11.65
C LEU A 840 -43.81 -11.27 -11.59
N GLU A 841 -42.86 -10.51 -11.05
CA GLU A 841 -41.51 -11.00 -10.80
C GLU A 841 -41.42 -11.49 -9.35
N LEU A 842 -41.10 -12.77 -9.19
CA LEU A 842 -40.87 -13.46 -7.92
C LEU A 842 -39.37 -13.79 -7.79
N SER A 843 -38.93 -14.06 -6.57
CA SER A 843 -37.50 -14.25 -6.24
C SER A 843 -36.78 -15.33 -7.05
N LYS A 844 -37.52 -16.28 -7.66
CA LYS A 844 -36.97 -17.36 -8.49
C LYS A 844 -37.73 -17.56 -9.79
N GLN A 845 -38.78 -16.79 -10.08
CA GLN A 845 -39.67 -17.02 -11.23
C GLN A 845 -40.35 -15.76 -11.69
N SER A 846 -40.76 -15.70 -12.94
CA SER A 846 -41.62 -14.62 -13.44
C SER A 846 -42.89 -15.19 -14.05
N VAL A 847 -44.04 -14.63 -13.67
CA VAL A 847 -45.36 -15.02 -14.21
C VAL A 847 -45.88 -13.90 -15.09
N VAL A 848 -46.18 -14.24 -16.33
CA VAL A 848 -46.77 -13.34 -17.32
C VAL A 848 -48.20 -13.77 -17.57
N VAL A 849 -49.14 -12.85 -17.38
CA VAL A 849 -50.56 -13.04 -17.65
C VAL A 849 -51.00 -12.03 -18.70
N GLN A 850 -51.55 -12.53 -19.79
CA GLN A 850 -52.13 -11.71 -20.84
C GLN A 850 -53.61 -12.10 -21.02
N PRO A 851 -54.57 -11.21 -20.68
CA PRO A 851 -55.96 -11.40 -21.05
C PRO A 851 -56.17 -11.20 -22.55
N ALA A 852 -56.81 -12.17 -23.20
CA ALA A 852 -57.14 -12.17 -24.62
C ALA A 852 -58.60 -12.61 -24.82
N LEU A 853 -59.49 -11.68 -25.17
CA LEU A 853 -60.93 -11.90 -25.32
C LEU A 853 -61.55 -12.46 -24.01
N SER A 854 -62.23 -13.62 -24.07
CA SER A 854 -62.80 -14.34 -22.92
C SER A 854 -61.80 -15.29 -22.24
N CYS A 855 -60.55 -15.34 -22.71
CA CYS A 855 -59.51 -16.26 -22.26
C CYS A 855 -58.31 -15.53 -21.61
N GLN A 856 -57.53 -16.24 -20.81
CA GLN A 856 -56.31 -15.76 -20.18
C GLN A 856 -55.14 -16.66 -20.56
N LEU A 857 -54.10 -16.08 -21.13
CA LEU A 857 -52.81 -16.74 -21.37
C LEU A 857 -51.92 -16.53 -20.15
N VAL A 858 -51.42 -17.63 -19.58
CA VAL A 858 -50.50 -17.63 -18.44
C VAL A 858 -49.20 -18.32 -18.85
N ILE A 859 -48.07 -17.65 -18.63
CA ILE A 859 -46.72 -18.17 -18.90
C ILE A 859 -45.88 -18.01 -17.64
N VAL A 860 -45.17 -19.06 -17.23
CA VAL A 860 -44.27 -19.05 -16.07
C VAL A 860 -42.85 -19.33 -16.53
N LEU A 861 -41.93 -18.50 -16.04
CA LEU A 861 -40.51 -18.51 -16.35
C LEU A 861 -39.70 -18.87 -15.10
N ASP A 862 -38.63 -19.66 -15.25
CA ASP A 862 -37.71 -20.01 -14.15
C ASP A 862 -36.63 -18.94 -13.88
N VAL A 863 -36.43 -17.98 -14.79
CA VAL A 863 -35.45 -16.89 -14.61
C VAL A 863 -35.99 -15.59 -15.24
N PRO A 864 -35.86 -14.41 -14.60
CA PRO A 864 -36.34 -13.14 -15.15
C PRO A 864 -35.62 -12.68 -16.43
N THR A 865 -34.45 -13.24 -16.77
CA THR A 865 -33.67 -12.90 -17.96
C THR A 865 -34.37 -13.26 -19.29
N GLY A 866 -35.31 -14.22 -19.29
CA GLY A 866 -36.08 -14.61 -20.49
C GLY A 866 -37.34 -13.76 -20.76
N LEU A 867 -37.70 -12.85 -19.84
CA LEU A 867 -38.97 -12.13 -19.85
C LEU A 867 -39.12 -11.21 -21.08
N SER A 868 -38.05 -10.49 -21.44
CA SER A 868 -38.04 -9.59 -22.62
C SER A 868 -38.25 -10.34 -23.93
N LEU A 869 -37.65 -11.53 -24.08
CA LEU A 869 -37.78 -12.38 -25.26
C LEU A 869 -39.21 -12.91 -25.38
N VAL A 870 -39.78 -13.40 -24.27
CA VAL A 870 -41.14 -13.92 -24.24
C VAL A 870 -42.17 -12.81 -24.47
N LEU A 871 -41.99 -11.62 -23.90
CA LEU A 871 -42.89 -10.49 -24.16
C LEU A 871 -42.82 -10.01 -25.61
N HIS A 872 -41.63 -9.99 -26.22
CA HIS A 872 -41.48 -9.63 -27.63
C HIS A 872 -42.17 -10.65 -28.54
N LYS A 873 -41.96 -11.94 -28.30
CA LYS A 873 -42.63 -13.02 -29.03
C LYS A 873 -44.15 -12.94 -28.86
N LEU A 874 -44.62 -12.75 -27.62
CA LEU A 874 -46.04 -12.63 -27.28
C LEU A 874 -46.72 -11.45 -27.97
N ARG A 875 -46.08 -10.27 -28.06
CA ARG A 875 -46.63 -9.14 -28.83
C ARG A 875 -46.75 -9.42 -30.33
N ARG A 876 -45.78 -10.15 -30.90
CA ARG A 876 -45.78 -10.50 -32.33
C ARG A 876 -46.87 -11.52 -32.68
N GLU A 877 -47.10 -12.49 -31.82
CA GLU A 877 -47.99 -13.62 -32.08
C GLU A 877 -49.40 -13.45 -31.51
N LEU A 878 -49.64 -12.40 -30.70
CA LEU A 878 -50.96 -12.07 -30.16
C LEU A 878 -52.08 -11.95 -31.19
N PRO A 879 -51.86 -11.30 -32.36
CA PRO A 879 -52.89 -11.20 -33.38
C PRO A 879 -53.31 -12.56 -33.94
N ALA A 880 -52.35 -13.49 -34.10
CA ALA A 880 -52.60 -14.85 -34.56
C ALA A 880 -53.43 -15.62 -33.51
N LEU A 881 -53.05 -15.56 -32.23
CA LEU A 881 -53.83 -16.14 -31.13
C LEU A 881 -55.25 -15.54 -31.06
N SER A 882 -55.40 -14.23 -31.25
CA SER A 882 -56.72 -13.58 -31.23
C SER A 882 -57.62 -13.99 -32.40
N THR A 883 -57.02 -14.38 -33.53
CA THR A 883 -57.75 -14.88 -34.71
C THR A 883 -58.22 -16.31 -34.46
N ILE A 884 -57.33 -17.17 -33.95
CA ILE A 884 -57.65 -18.55 -33.55
C ILE A 884 -58.75 -18.57 -32.48
N LEU A 885 -58.68 -17.70 -31.48
CA LEU A 885 -59.69 -17.59 -30.42
C LEU A 885 -61.03 -17.01 -30.90
N ARG A 886 -61.03 -16.15 -31.94
CA ARG A 886 -62.28 -15.65 -32.54
C ARG A 886 -62.98 -16.73 -33.35
N ASP A 887 -62.24 -17.49 -34.14
CA ASP A 887 -62.77 -18.61 -34.92
C ASP A 887 -63.39 -19.69 -34.02
N LEU A 888 -62.82 -19.90 -32.83
CA LEU A 888 -63.34 -20.77 -31.78
C LEU A 888 -64.59 -20.23 -31.05
N SER A 889 -64.80 -18.91 -31.04
CA SER A 889 -65.96 -18.28 -30.37
C SER A 889 -67.19 -18.15 -31.28
N LEU A 890 -67.02 -18.38 -32.59
CA LEU A 890 -68.07 -18.33 -33.61
C LEU A 890 -68.59 -19.73 -34.01
N SER A 891 -68.03 -20.80 -33.45
CA SER A 891 -68.37 -22.21 -33.72
C SER A 891 -69.28 -22.84 -32.69
#